data_AF-A0AB33WUW4-F1
#
_entry.id   AF-A0AB33WUW4-F1
#
_cell.length_a   1.000
_cell.length_b   1.000
_cell.length_c   1.000
_cell.angle_alpha   90.00
_cell.angle_beta   90.00
_cell.angle_gamma   90.00
#
_symmetry.space_group_name_H-M   'P 1'
#
loop_
_entity.id
_entity.type
_entity.pdbx_description
1 polymer ?
#
loop_
_entity_poly.entity_id
_entity_poly.type
_entity_poly.pdbx_seq_one_letter_code
_entity_poly.pdbx_strand_id
1 'polypeptide(L)'
;MILPGSTTRHDTGFDVIRRLEEDRRFDYDFYIFPSEETIRRIRQEYVDTPIEVLLDSRDRQLVIPELPKELYGYLNYQIKGAGGRYLVGLNEGTRVDLSSEAGTPSRWIIDSSQLASESISVSKGQLVVGGVVVKLDPASNGQVLVVNAKGEVREVDFAGMSARVVEEDASKWQLPGQRIEQHLSELAKAHQLHGQYVVVDNYSHEGRNVGRAFYDVAKDRMLFTDTQVEQARNTQLGAVIGEHAYFVDAENAAAWRVEIATGKVDAQFAPSFNQSAGRISRFWQEGDAVYLARRYQLKEREAELNFRIIGDRMELVGVVGDDALLQLSARTDQHGDALKALLQGYQSQATQRATPVYSLGAPMMEPSAAALVTVFGLDNAKVAHRYWVRTSDGTVIKPNLAPPAGQQPPLDAQGKPQSAWPIPADLVFAGSMPQPAGQEVFFFYSQKERVLFRQEGPGQKVLDGSQPSALRLATPTLANVLELNGHLVAVTEDGRVARIEATGRLSYEAVNEHWLKKHGTWWKDLASVNGSNATLAVFGAKAADGKSALPVWYHNGQVIVAASSLQGKPLQFLGFDSASSSARLFEPESGKLYLQAPMTSEALATAFGGDEVLEASAQLPAATLLMPQVQLRSAVQVDAGLRLTTAQGEILLRTNSGDVQLVAVDKGWQQQHLGNLPQALAKVTGQWGAKGVLTLQGADSQGWFDVASGQMFASTGIPAASDLRFIGVAAESQRSAYVYSPTEQALYKVKQGAAQKLGHYGNVERIGSSLLLQGGGGGGRQDELAPPLIAGVDSVVLHGGGANDTYRFSPAMWAHYRTVVIDNDDPGQALDRLILPVADGKNILVSRQGENVLLTDAGTGTALVLRQVLGSQASAHRHLQIELQGDSSVISVDHLVKGFAQAGSTRDALFELSSRERQSVPTANDIASVTEAEGPSLAKLSGAMAAFADTGGAREQVPQNRQAAQAVLVPSLT
;
A
#
# COMPACT_ATOMS: atom_id res chain seq x y z
N MET A 1 39.27 88.58 -15.58
CA MET A 1 40.75 88.55 -15.55
C MET A 1 41.20 89.05 -16.88
N ILE A 2 42.11 90.02 -16.88
CA ILE A 2 42.69 90.54 -18.10
C ILE A 2 43.42 89.41 -18.83
N LEU A 3 42.93 89.06 -20.02
CA LEU A 3 43.56 88.10 -20.92
C LEU A 3 43.55 88.69 -22.35
N PRO A 4 44.60 89.41 -22.74
CA PRO A 4 44.69 90.01 -24.07
C PRO A 4 44.59 88.97 -25.18
N GLY A 5 43.82 89.27 -26.23
CA GLY A 5 43.54 88.37 -27.35
C GLY A 5 42.45 87.32 -27.09
N SER A 6 41.90 87.23 -25.87
CA SER A 6 40.84 86.27 -25.52
C SER A 6 39.64 86.32 -26.46
N THR A 7 39.15 87.51 -26.84
CA THR A 7 37.98 87.72 -27.72
C THR A 7 38.16 87.21 -29.16
N THR A 8 39.39 86.85 -29.55
CA THR A 8 39.73 86.35 -30.89
C THR A 8 40.21 84.89 -30.88
N ARG A 9 40.26 84.24 -29.72
CA ARG A 9 40.68 82.83 -29.59
C ARG A 9 39.53 81.88 -29.92
N HIS A 10 39.76 80.94 -30.81
CA HIS A 10 38.78 79.91 -31.20
C HIS A 10 39.20 78.51 -30.76
N ASP A 11 39.83 78.41 -29.58
CA ASP A 11 40.07 77.11 -28.98
C ASP A 11 38.72 76.48 -28.59
N THR A 12 38.60 75.14 -28.67
CA THR A 12 37.33 74.43 -28.44
C THR A 12 36.61 74.85 -27.16
N GLY A 13 37.33 75.11 -26.07
CA GLY A 13 36.75 75.59 -24.80
C GLY A 13 36.18 77.01 -24.88
N PHE A 14 36.85 77.93 -25.60
CA PHE A 14 36.37 79.29 -25.81
C PHE A 14 35.11 79.28 -26.68
N ASP A 15 35.13 78.53 -27.77
CA ASP A 15 33.97 78.45 -28.67
C ASP A 15 32.76 77.77 -28.00
N VAL A 16 32.96 76.76 -27.14
CA VAL A 16 31.86 76.15 -26.38
C VAL A 16 31.23 77.14 -25.40
N ILE A 17 32.04 77.93 -24.68
CA ILE A 17 31.50 78.89 -23.71
C ILE A 17 30.87 80.09 -24.42
N ARG A 18 31.43 80.56 -25.55
CA ARG A 18 30.82 81.65 -26.34
C ARG A 18 29.44 81.32 -26.91
N ARG A 19 29.09 80.03 -27.08
CA ARG A 19 27.70 79.65 -27.41
C ARG A 19 26.70 80.10 -26.35
N LEU A 20 27.14 80.27 -25.09
CA LEU A 20 26.28 80.80 -24.02
C LEU A 20 26.04 82.31 -24.16
N GLU A 21 26.85 83.04 -24.93
CA GLU A 21 26.71 84.48 -25.18
C GLU A 21 25.60 84.80 -26.19
N GLU A 22 25.14 83.81 -26.98
CA GLU A 22 24.05 83.98 -27.97
C GLU A 22 22.77 84.53 -27.32
N ASP A 23 22.53 84.16 -26.05
CA ASP A 23 21.39 84.59 -25.25
C ASP A 23 21.56 85.99 -24.62
N ARG A 24 22.72 86.63 -24.80
CA ARG A 24 23.07 88.01 -24.35
C ARG A 24 22.89 88.31 -22.86
N ARG A 25 22.64 87.29 -22.03
CA ARG A 25 22.56 87.40 -20.57
C ARG A 25 23.90 87.13 -19.89
N PHE A 26 24.92 86.77 -20.66
CA PHE A 26 26.21 86.34 -20.21
C PHE A 26 27.25 86.71 -21.27
N ASP A 27 28.32 87.37 -20.84
CA ASP A 27 29.49 87.67 -21.68
C ASP A 27 30.70 86.96 -21.04
N TYR A 28 31.25 85.96 -21.74
CA TYR A 28 32.38 85.17 -21.29
C TYR A 28 33.71 85.88 -21.54
N ASP A 29 33.86 86.51 -22.71
CA ASP A 29 34.95 87.43 -22.99
C ASP A 29 34.46 88.73 -23.62
N PHE A 30 35.02 89.86 -23.16
CA PHE A 30 34.66 91.17 -23.67
C PHE A 30 35.77 92.18 -23.46
N TYR A 31 35.78 93.23 -24.29
CA TYR A 31 36.71 94.33 -24.13
C TYR A 31 36.12 95.43 -23.23
N ILE A 32 36.86 95.81 -22.18
CA ILE A 32 36.57 97.01 -21.38
C ILE A 32 37.88 97.71 -21.03
N PHE A 33 37.97 99.02 -21.31
CA PHE A 33 39.25 99.75 -21.31
C PHE A 33 40.05 99.54 -20.00
N PRO A 34 41.36 99.20 -20.07
CA PRO A 34 42.19 99.17 -21.28
C PRO A 34 42.36 97.80 -21.96
N SER A 35 41.66 96.73 -21.56
CA SER A 35 41.99 95.37 -22.05
C SER A 35 40.78 94.44 -22.21
N GLU A 36 41.06 93.23 -22.71
CA GLU A 36 40.08 92.15 -22.81
C GLU A 36 39.99 91.40 -21.48
N GLU A 37 38.78 91.24 -20.97
CA GLU A 37 38.47 90.53 -19.74
C GLU A 37 37.81 89.19 -20.06
N THR A 38 38.18 88.15 -19.34
CA THR A 38 37.54 86.82 -19.39
C THR A 38 37.32 86.24 -17.99
N ILE A 39 36.60 85.11 -17.89
CA ILE A 39 36.34 84.42 -16.63
C ILE A 39 37.65 84.01 -15.96
N ARG A 40 37.85 84.48 -14.72
CA ARG A 40 39.04 84.15 -13.91
C ARG A 40 38.91 82.84 -13.14
N ARG A 41 37.70 82.59 -12.62
CA ARG A 41 37.41 81.48 -11.70
C ARG A 41 36.01 81.00 -11.95
N ILE A 42 35.86 79.69 -12.02
CA ILE A 42 34.58 79.01 -11.98
C ILE A 42 34.48 78.38 -10.58
N ARG A 43 33.41 78.69 -9.85
CA ARG A 43 33.08 78.03 -8.58
C ARG A 43 31.87 77.15 -8.82
N GLN A 44 31.98 75.89 -8.43
CA GLN A 44 30.89 74.94 -8.54
C GLN A 44 30.16 74.91 -7.20
N GLU A 45 28.83 75.01 -7.26
CA GLU A 45 27.95 74.75 -6.12
C GLU A 45 27.23 73.44 -6.44
N TYR A 46 27.54 72.39 -5.67
CA TYR A 46 26.92 71.08 -5.86
C TYR A 46 25.56 71.05 -5.19
N VAL A 47 24.61 70.41 -5.84
CA VAL A 47 23.22 70.25 -5.35
C VAL A 47 22.84 68.78 -5.33
N ASP A 48 21.90 68.42 -4.46
CA ASP A 48 21.37 67.06 -4.40
C ASP A 48 20.77 66.69 -5.77
N THR A 49 21.31 65.64 -6.40
CA THR A 49 21.04 65.26 -7.77
C THR A 49 20.67 63.77 -7.83
N PRO A 50 19.39 63.44 -8.06
CA PRO A 50 18.98 62.06 -8.29
C PRO A 50 19.34 61.62 -9.72
N ILE A 51 19.86 60.40 -9.86
CA ILE A 51 20.20 59.76 -11.13
C ILE A 51 19.32 58.52 -11.29
N GLU A 52 18.36 58.56 -12.20
CA GLU A 52 17.46 57.44 -12.47
C GLU A 52 18.09 56.46 -13.47
N VAL A 53 18.08 55.17 -13.14
CA VAL A 53 18.60 54.07 -13.96
C VAL A 53 17.51 53.03 -14.15
N LEU A 54 17.03 52.86 -15.38
CA LEU A 54 15.97 51.90 -15.75
C LEU A 54 16.60 50.65 -16.38
N LEU A 55 16.36 49.48 -15.78
CA LEU A 55 16.90 48.20 -16.23
C LEU A 55 15.85 47.37 -16.97
N ASP A 56 16.32 46.49 -17.86
CA ASP A 56 15.50 45.48 -18.53
C ASP A 56 15.50 44.15 -17.75
N SER A 57 14.73 43.17 -18.20
CA SER A 57 14.57 41.87 -17.53
C SER A 57 15.79 40.94 -17.63
N ARG A 58 16.91 41.40 -18.22
CA ARG A 58 18.14 40.61 -18.37
C ARG A 58 19.07 40.84 -17.19
N ASP A 59 19.98 39.92 -16.95
CA ASP A 59 21.01 40.11 -15.93
C ASP A 59 21.90 41.33 -16.29
N ARG A 60 22.18 42.17 -15.28
CA ARG A 60 23.01 43.39 -15.43
C ARG A 60 23.98 43.51 -14.26
N GLN A 61 25.12 44.11 -14.54
CA GLN A 61 26.10 44.51 -13.55
C GLN A 61 26.28 46.03 -13.66
N LEU A 62 26.17 46.71 -12.53
CA LEU A 62 26.34 48.14 -12.38
C LEU A 62 27.44 48.39 -11.36
N VAL A 63 28.25 49.41 -11.58
CA VAL A 63 29.27 49.84 -10.63
C VAL A 63 29.07 51.34 -10.42
N ILE A 64 28.86 51.73 -9.17
CA ILE A 64 28.81 53.14 -8.79
C ILE A 64 30.23 53.68 -8.92
N PRO A 65 30.46 54.81 -9.61
CA PRO A 65 31.81 55.34 -9.79
C PRO A 65 32.40 55.78 -8.44
N GLU A 66 33.73 55.68 -8.31
CA GLU A 66 34.44 56.28 -7.20
C GLU A 66 34.33 57.80 -7.30
N LEU A 67 33.84 58.44 -6.23
CA LEU A 67 33.63 59.89 -6.21
C LEU A 67 34.77 60.62 -5.49
N PRO A 68 35.15 61.82 -5.95
CA PRO A 68 35.89 62.77 -5.13
C PRO A 68 35.09 63.12 -3.87
N LYS A 69 35.79 63.35 -2.75
CA LYS A 69 35.16 63.65 -1.45
C LYS A 69 34.28 64.89 -1.47
N GLU A 70 34.57 65.85 -2.36
CA GLU A 70 33.79 67.07 -2.54
C GLU A 70 32.36 66.79 -3.05
N LEU A 71 32.13 65.64 -3.69
CA LEU A 71 30.83 65.23 -4.23
C LEU A 71 30.04 64.31 -3.28
N TYR A 72 30.59 63.99 -2.11
CA TYR A 72 29.94 63.07 -1.19
C TYR A 72 28.62 63.64 -0.67
N GLY A 73 27.57 62.82 -0.74
CA GLY A 73 26.23 63.16 -0.29
C GLY A 73 25.37 63.89 -1.32
N TYR A 74 25.92 64.35 -2.44
CA TYR A 74 25.19 65.07 -3.49
C TYR A 74 24.54 64.16 -4.53
N LEU A 75 25.03 62.93 -4.73
CA LEU A 75 24.47 62.00 -5.73
C LEU A 75 23.60 60.92 -5.06
N ASN A 76 22.41 60.71 -5.62
CA ASN A 76 21.50 59.63 -5.26
C ASN A 76 21.13 58.78 -6.48
N TYR A 77 21.53 57.52 -6.53
CA TYR A 77 21.21 56.62 -7.64
C TYR A 77 19.88 55.90 -7.38
N GLN A 78 18.90 56.10 -8.26
CA GLN A 78 17.59 55.48 -8.19
C GLN A 78 17.48 54.41 -9.29
N ILE A 79 17.72 53.16 -8.90
CA ILE A 79 17.83 52.04 -9.85
C ILE A 79 16.54 51.23 -9.80
N LYS A 80 15.88 51.11 -10.95
CA LYS A 80 14.62 50.40 -11.13
C LYS A 80 14.79 49.15 -11.97
N GLY A 81 14.55 47.99 -11.37
CA GLY A 81 14.62 46.67 -11.97
C GLY A 81 13.31 46.22 -12.63
N ALA A 82 13.42 45.32 -13.62
CA ALA A 82 12.31 44.72 -14.36
C ALA A 82 12.32 43.17 -14.26
N GLY A 83 12.64 42.64 -13.08
CA GLY A 83 12.57 41.20 -12.76
C GLY A 83 13.84 40.38 -13.07
N GLY A 84 14.93 41.02 -13.49
CA GLY A 84 16.23 40.37 -13.71
C GLY A 84 17.04 40.16 -12.42
N ARG A 85 18.24 39.61 -12.57
CA ARG A 85 19.26 39.56 -11.50
C ARG A 85 20.28 40.68 -11.71
N TYR A 86 20.39 41.58 -10.74
CA TYR A 86 21.20 42.79 -10.86
C TYR A 86 22.28 42.83 -9.78
N LEU A 87 23.53 42.92 -10.22
CA LEU A 87 24.66 43.18 -9.34
C LEU A 87 24.95 44.67 -9.31
N VAL A 88 25.05 45.26 -8.12
CA VAL A 88 25.33 46.67 -7.89
C VAL A 88 26.55 46.80 -7.00
N GLY A 89 27.69 47.18 -7.60
CA GLY A 89 28.92 47.51 -6.89
C GLY A 89 28.83 48.88 -6.24
N LEU A 90 29.04 48.92 -4.91
CA LEU A 90 28.97 50.14 -4.12
C LEU A 90 30.32 50.84 -4.02
N ASN A 91 30.29 52.17 -3.96
CA ASN A 91 31.40 53.04 -3.60
C ASN A 91 30.94 54.09 -2.59
N GLU A 92 31.87 54.56 -1.76
CA GLU A 92 31.58 55.52 -0.70
C GLU A 92 31.08 56.87 -1.24
N GLY A 93 30.31 57.59 -0.41
CA GLY A 93 29.87 58.96 -0.69
C GLY A 93 28.54 59.09 -1.44
N THR A 94 27.84 57.99 -1.75
CA THR A 94 26.56 58.02 -2.47
C THR A 94 25.41 57.44 -1.65
N ARG A 95 24.17 57.75 -2.09
CA ARG A 95 22.95 57.06 -1.66
C ARG A 95 22.40 56.24 -2.83
N VAL A 96 21.81 55.09 -2.53
CA VAL A 96 21.25 54.19 -3.54
C VAL A 96 19.84 53.80 -3.15
N ASP A 97 18.89 54.00 -4.05
CA ASP A 97 17.51 53.55 -3.92
C ASP A 97 17.28 52.42 -4.95
N LEU A 98 16.98 51.21 -4.49
CA LEU A 98 16.70 50.04 -5.32
C LEU A 98 15.21 49.72 -5.30
N SER A 99 14.60 49.61 -6.48
CA SER A 99 13.17 49.30 -6.63
C SER A 99 12.93 48.35 -7.79
N SER A 100 11.82 47.62 -7.76
CA SER A 100 11.38 46.78 -8.87
C SER A 100 10.07 47.28 -9.45
N GLU A 101 9.87 47.01 -10.74
CA GLU A 101 8.59 47.21 -11.40
C GLU A 101 7.50 46.34 -10.74
N ALA A 102 6.29 46.89 -10.67
CA ALA A 102 5.19 46.28 -9.94
C ALA A 102 4.80 44.92 -10.57
N GLY A 103 4.74 43.87 -9.74
CA GLY A 103 4.43 42.51 -10.18
C GLY A 103 5.63 41.73 -10.74
N THR A 104 6.81 42.35 -10.84
CA THR A 104 8.05 41.72 -11.33
C THR A 104 9.20 41.95 -10.35
N PRO A 105 9.21 41.27 -9.19
CA PRO A 105 10.25 41.46 -8.18
C PRO A 105 11.63 41.08 -8.72
N SER A 106 12.61 41.96 -8.55
CA SER A 106 13.98 41.74 -9.02
C SER A 106 14.88 41.15 -7.93
N ARG A 107 15.93 40.43 -8.34
CA ARG A 107 16.96 39.90 -7.43
C ARG A 107 18.15 40.84 -7.39
N TRP A 108 18.50 41.32 -6.21
CA TRP A 108 19.58 42.30 -6.03
C TRP A 108 20.79 41.65 -5.36
N ILE A 109 21.96 41.86 -5.94
CA ILE A 109 23.26 41.46 -5.39
C ILE A 109 24.06 42.74 -5.16
N ILE A 110 24.24 43.12 -3.91
CA ILE A 110 24.97 44.33 -3.53
C ILE A 110 26.42 43.91 -3.28
N ASP A 111 27.31 44.34 -4.17
CA ASP A 111 28.73 44.08 -4.05
C ASP A 111 29.39 45.21 -3.25
N SER A 112 29.87 44.87 -2.06
CA SER A 112 30.55 45.77 -1.13
C SER A 112 32.05 45.54 -1.08
N SER A 113 32.62 44.80 -2.04
CA SER A 113 34.04 44.43 -2.07
C SER A 113 35.00 45.63 -2.13
N GLN A 114 34.54 46.79 -2.62
CA GLN A 114 35.33 48.02 -2.71
C GLN A 114 35.21 48.91 -1.46
N LEU A 115 34.32 48.59 -0.51
CA LEU A 115 34.12 49.40 0.68
C LEU A 115 35.17 49.07 1.75
N ALA A 116 35.61 50.08 2.50
CA ALA A 116 36.60 49.90 3.56
C ALA A 116 36.06 49.13 4.78
N SER A 117 34.74 49.17 5.00
CA SER A 117 34.06 48.49 6.10
C SER A 117 33.14 47.39 5.57
N GLU A 118 33.21 46.20 6.18
CA GLU A 118 32.30 45.07 5.90
C GLU A 118 31.03 45.10 6.77
N SER A 119 30.79 46.18 7.52
CA SER A 119 29.66 46.26 8.44
C SER A 119 28.33 46.29 7.68
N ILE A 120 27.36 45.48 8.14
CA ILE A 120 26.01 45.44 7.60
C ILE A 120 25.04 45.72 8.75
N SER A 121 24.17 46.71 8.58
CA SER A 121 23.05 46.95 9.48
C SER A 121 21.74 46.98 8.70
N VAL A 122 20.77 46.21 9.19
CA VAL A 122 19.47 46.01 8.55
C VAL A 122 18.40 46.73 9.37
N SER A 123 17.59 47.53 8.70
CA SER A 123 16.45 48.23 9.29
C SER A 123 15.25 48.18 8.33
N LYS A 124 14.07 48.62 8.77
CA LYS A 124 12.87 48.56 7.93
C LYS A 124 13.03 49.42 6.67
N GLY A 125 13.10 48.77 5.51
CA GLY A 125 13.19 49.42 4.21
C GLY A 125 14.56 50.06 3.89
N GLN A 126 15.58 49.75 4.69
CA GLN A 126 16.90 50.34 4.55
C GLN A 126 17.99 49.40 5.04
N LEU A 127 19.04 49.29 4.25
CA LEU A 127 20.26 48.55 4.51
C LEU A 127 21.43 49.54 4.52
N VAL A 128 22.32 49.46 5.51
CA VAL A 128 23.59 50.20 5.49
C VAL A 128 24.71 49.20 5.36
N VAL A 129 25.49 49.30 4.28
CA VAL A 129 26.61 48.41 3.97
C VAL A 129 27.88 49.25 3.89
N GLY A 130 28.84 49.00 4.78
CA GLY A 130 30.10 49.74 4.82
C GLY A 130 29.96 51.25 4.95
N GLY A 131 28.85 51.73 5.55
CA GLY A 131 28.51 53.15 5.67
C GLY A 131 27.68 53.72 4.51
N VAL A 132 27.51 52.98 3.40
CA VAL A 132 26.64 53.38 2.27
C VAL A 132 25.19 53.02 2.58
N VAL A 133 24.29 53.99 2.42
CA VAL A 133 22.85 53.80 2.62
C VAL A 133 22.21 53.29 1.33
N VAL A 134 21.64 52.09 1.42
CA VAL A 134 20.83 51.48 0.37
C VAL A 134 19.38 51.42 0.86
N LYS A 135 18.48 52.19 0.23
CA LYS A 135 17.04 52.07 0.48
C LYS A 135 16.44 51.07 -0.49
N LEU A 136 15.55 50.22 0.02
CA LEU A 136 14.80 49.30 -0.80
C LEU A 136 13.51 48.90 -0.09
N ASP A 137 12.44 48.69 -0.85
CA ASP A 137 11.19 48.18 -0.29
C ASP A 137 11.18 46.64 -0.39
N PRO A 138 11.18 45.91 0.74
CA PRO A 138 11.17 44.45 0.74
C PRO A 138 9.90 43.86 0.13
N ALA A 139 8.78 44.59 0.10
CA ALA A 139 7.53 44.10 -0.46
C ALA A 139 7.51 44.10 -2.00
N SER A 140 8.32 44.95 -2.62
CA SER A 140 8.42 45.08 -4.07
C SER A 140 9.63 44.37 -4.67
N ASN A 141 10.64 44.09 -3.86
CA ASN A 141 11.88 43.44 -4.28
C ASN A 141 11.89 41.94 -3.90
N GLY A 142 12.62 41.14 -4.69
CA GLY A 142 12.84 39.72 -4.40
C GLY A 142 13.95 39.50 -3.38
N GLN A 143 14.76 38.46 -3.62
CA GLN A 143 15.93 38.17 -2.79
C GLN A 143 16.99 39.29 -2.88
N VAL A 144 17.59 39.62 -1.73
CA VAL A 144 18.65 40.64 -1.60
C VAL A 144 19.86 40.03 -0.94
N LEU A 145 20.96 40.00 -1.67
CA LEU A 145 22.24 39.44 -1.25
C LEU A 145 23.28 40.56 -1.12
N VAL A 146 24.19 40.45 -0.15
CA VAL A 146 25.36 41.30 0.00
C VAL A 146 26.61 40.44 -0.13
N VAL A 147 27.53 40.83 -1.00
CA VAL A 147 28.81 40.13 -1.23
C VAL A 147 29.95 41.03 -0.77
N ASN A 148 30.83 40.53 0.09
CA ASN A 148 31.98 41.28 0.58
C ASN A 148 33.28 40.96 -0.18
N ALA A 149 34.40 41.59 0.21
CA ALA A 149 35.70 41.41 -0.44
C ALA A 149 36.28 39.98 -0.31
N LYS A 150 35.79 39.19 0.65
CA LYS A 150 36.15 37.78 0.84
C LYS A 150 35.28 36.82 0.03
N GLY A 151 34.28 37.32 -0.70
CA GLY A 151 33.32 36.46 -1.40
C GLY A 151 32.29 35.81 -0.49
N GLU A 152 32.22 36.20 0.79
CA GLU A 152 31.11 35.82 1.68
C GLU A 152 29.84 36.50 1.17
N VAL A 153 28.80 35.71 0.97
CA VAL A 153 27.48 36.16 0.54
C VAL A 153 26.53 36.05 1.71
N ARG A 154 25.86 37.16 2.04
CA ARG A 154 24.84 37.23 3.07
C ARG A 154 23.48 37.55 2.48
N GLU A 155 22.47 36.79 2.88
CA GLU A 155 21.08 37.10 2.58
C GLU A 155 20.50 38.01 3.67
N VAL A 156 19.81 39.07 3.25
CA VAL A 156 19.22 40.08 4.13
C VAL A 156 17.79 39.70 4.49
N ASP A 157 17.55 39.49 5.78
CA ASP A 157 16.22 39.31 6.37
C ASP A 157 15.73 40.62 6.97
N PHE A 158 14.88 41.34 6.22
CA PHE A 158 14.28 42.59 6.67
C PHE A 158 13.25 42.42 7.79
N ALA A 159 12.63 41.24 7.92
CA ALA A 159 11.67 40.95 8.98
C ALA A 159 12.39 40.69 10.31
N GLY A 160 13.45 39.88 10.27
CA GLY A 160 14.33 39.58 11.40
C GLY A 160 15.41 40.64 11.67
N MET A 161 15.51 41.69 10.83
CA MET A 161 16.53 42.74 10.89
C MET A 161 17.96 42.20 10.98
N SER A 162 18.27 41.18 10.18
CA SER A 162 19.55 40.49 10.22
C SER A 162 20.07 40.16 8.82
N ALA A 163 21.38 39.93 8.71
CA ALA A 163 22.00 39.43 7.49
C ALA A 163 22.79 38.17 7.84
N ARG A 164 22.46 37.05 7.19
CA ARG A 164 23.01 35.72 7.50
C ARG A 164 23.74 35.15 6.30
N VAL A 165 24.83 34.44 6.54
CA VAL A 165 25.69 33.87 5.49
C VAL A 165 24.97 32.71 4.80
N VAL A 166 24.94 32.76 3.47
CA VAL A 166 24.37 31.72 2.59
C VAL A 166 25.42 31.05 1.71
N GLU A 167 26.53 31.74 1.42
CA GLU A 167 27.62 31.23 0.59
C GLU A 167 28.97 31.80 1.06
N GLU A 168 30.03 31.00 0.94
CA GLU A 168 31.43 31.34 1.29
C GLU A 168 32.40 30.85 0.22
N ASP A 169 33.53 31.54 0.07
CA ASP A 169 34.62 31.14 -0.84
C ASP A 169 35.80 30.57 -0.04
N ALA A 170 35.91 29.24 -0.01
CA ALA A 170 36.95 28.54 0.75
C ALA A 170 38.37 28.88 0.26
N SER A 171 38.55 29.41 -0.96
CA SER A 171 39.85 29.83 -1.46
C SER A 171 40.47 30.98 -0.64
N LYS A 172 39.64 31.77 0.05
CA LYS A 172 40.09 32.86 0.94
C LYS A 172 40.58 32.36 2.31
N TRP A 173 40.34 31.10 2.63
CA TRP A 173 40.58 30.51 3.95
C TRP A 173 41.74 29.51 3.94
N GLN A 174 42.73 29.69 3.06
CA GLN A 174 43.90 28.81 2.91
C GLN A 174 45.14 29.27 3.70
N LEU A 175 45.02 30.30 4.54
CA LEU A 175 46.13 30.84 5.34
C LEU A 175 46.46 29.93 6.55
N PRO A 176 47.73 29.80 6.96
CA PRO A 176 48.11 29.03 8.14
C PRO A 176 47.36 29.48 9.40
N GLY A 177 46.58 28.58 10.01
CA GLY A 177 45.79 28.85 11.21
C GLY A 177 44.36 29.34 10.96
N GLN A 178 43.95 29.52 9.70
CA GLN A 178 42.57 29.81 9.33
C GLN A 178 42.04 28.64 8.49
N ARG A 179 40.91 28.07 8.89
CA ARG A 179 40.24 26.98 8.16
C ARG A 179 38.77 27.36 7.96
N ILE A 180 38.26 27.12 6.76
CA ILE A 180 36.86 27.40 6.43
C ILE A 180 35.90 26.66 7.35
N GLU A 181 36.21 25.41 7.73
CA GLU A 181 35.35 24.62 8.62
C GLU A 181 35.26 25.22 10.04
N GLN A 182 36.38 25.74 10.55
CA GLN A 182 36.39 26.41 11.85
C GLN A 182 35.58 27.71 11.78
N HIS A 183 35.75 28.50 10.71
CA HIS A 183 35.01 29.73 10.51
C HIS A 183 33.49 29.48 10.45
N LEU A 184 33.05 28.50 9.65
CA LEU A 184 31.64 28.14 9.54
C LEU A 184 31.08 27.61 10.88
N SER A 185 31.84 26.81 11.62
CA SER A 185 31.44 26.34 12.97
C SER A 185 31.28 27.51 13.96
N GLU A 186 32.14 28.53 13.89
CA GLU A 186 32.02 29.75 14.70
C GLU A 186 30.78 30.58 14.31
N LEU A 187 30.53 30.75 13.01
CA LEU A 187 29.32 31.42 12.51
C LEU A 187 28.03 30.66 12.90
N ALA A 188 28.05 29.33 12.86
CA ALA A 188 26.93 28.48 13.26
C ALA A 188 26.60 28.68 14.74
N LYS A 189 27.63 28.66 15.61
CA LYS A 189 27.50 28.92 17.06
C LYS A 189 27.01 30.33 17.36
N ALA A 190 27.36 31.30 16.51
CA ALA A 190 26.89 32.68 16.61
C ALA A 190 25.48 32.90 15.99
N HIS A 191 24.84 31.86 15.45
CA HIS A 191 23.56 31.93 14.73
C HIS A 191 23.58 32.90 13.53
N GLN A 192 24.73 32.99 12.85
CA GLN A 192 24.96 33.87 11.70
C GLN A 192 24.83 33.17 10.35
N LEU A 193 24.62 31.86 10.31
CA LEU A 193 24.36 31.09 9.09
C LEU A 193 22.87 31.04 8.74
N HIS A 194 22.54 31.05 7.46
CA HIS A 194 21.17 30.97 6.95
C HIS A 194 20.83 29.54 6.52
N GLY A 195 19.65 29.07 6.92
CA GLY A 195 19.12 27.77 6.47
C GLY A 195 19.85 26.56 7.07
N GLN A 196 19.56 25.38 6.52
CA GLN A 196 20.16 24.11 6.95
C GLN A 196 21.56 23.89 6.34
N TYR A 197 21.79 24.43 5.14
CA TYR A 197 23.01 24.23 4.37
C TYR A 197 23.54 25.58 3.87
N VAL A 198 24.84 25.79 4.03
CA VAL A 198 25.57 26.95 3.50
C VAL A 198 26.44 26.49 2.33
N VAL A 199 26.38 27.20 1.20
CA VAL A 199 27.20 26.88 0.01
C VAL A 199 28.65 27.26 0.29
N VAL A 200 29.59 26.42 -0.12
CA VAL A 200 31.02 26.69 0.02
C VAL A 200 31.70 26.45 -1.33
N ASP A 201 32.00 27.52 -2.05
CA ASP A 201 32.70 27.43 -3.33
C ASP A 201 34.22 27.26 -3.14
N ASN A 202 34.86 26.65 -4.14
CA ASN A 202 36.30 26.36 -4.15
C ASN A 202 36.81 25.55 -2.94
N TYR A 203 35.98 24.68 -2.38
CA TYR A 203 36.33 23.83 -1.25
C TYR A 203 37.49 22.90 -1.63
N SER A 204 38.44 22.73 -0.70
CA SER A 204 39.63 21.91 -0.91
C SER A 204 39.68 20.77 0.09
N HIS A 205 39.79 19.55 -0.43
CA HIS A 205 39.93 18.32 0.36
C HIS A 205 41.26 17.66 0.03
N GLU A 206 42.04 17.26 1.05
CA GLU A 206 43.39 16.69 0.90
C GLU A 206 44.33 17.52 0.01
N GLY A 207 44.21 18.85 0.05
CA GLY A 207 45.03 19.78 -0.74
C GLY A 207 44.58 19.93 -2.20
N ARG A 208 43.43 19.37 -2.58
CA ARG A 208 42.86 19.45 -3.93
C ARG A 208 41.52 20.19 -3.91
N ASN A 209 41.35 21.14 -4.82
CA ASN A 209 40.04 21.79 -5.03
C ASN A 209 39.04 20.77 -5.60
N VAL A 210 37.97 20.52 -4.84
CA VAL A 210 36.86 19.63 -5.20
C VAL A 210 35.64 20.41 -5.73
N GLY A 211 35.73 21.74 -5.78
CA GLY A 211 34.68 22.62 -6.26
C GLY A 211 33.72 23.04 -5.16
N ARG A 212 32.44 23.09 -5.49
CA ARG A 212 31.35 23.45 -4.59
C ARG A 212 31.08 22.33 -3.58
N ALA A 213 31.01 22.74 -2.32
CA ALA A 213 30.62 21.93 -1.17
C ALA A 213 29.46 22.62 -0.43
N PHE A 214 28.92 21.94 0.57
CA PHE A 214 27.83 22.42 1.39
C PHE A 214 28.12 22.12 2.86
N TYR A 215 27.99 23.11 3.73
CA TYR A 215 28.17 22.95 5.16
C TYR A 215 26.81 22.67 5.83
N ASP A 216 26.68 21.51 6.47
CA ASP A 216 25.51 21.09 7.23
C ASP A 216 25.57 21.71 8.64
N VAL A 217 24.77 22.76 8.84
CA VAL A 217 24.79 23.59 10.05
C VAL A 217 24.42 22.78 11.30
N ALA A 218 23.50 21.82 11.17
CA ALA A 218 22.99 21.04 12.30
C ALA A 218 23.97 19.96 12.75
N LYS A 219 24.82 19.47 11.84
CA LYS A 219 25.76 18.37 12.09
C LYS A 219 27.22 18.80 12.14
N ASP A 220 27.51 20.07 11.91
CA ASP A 220 28.86 20.66 11.89
C ASP A 220 29.83 19.87 10.98
N ARG A 221 29.42 19.66 9.72
CA ARG A 221 30.18 18.86 8.75
C ARG A 221 30.07 19.38 7.32
N MET A 222 31.09 19.10 6.52
CA MET A 222 31.14 19.40 5.08
C MET A 222 30.55 18.25 4.25
N LEU A 223 29.76 18.58 3.24
CA LEU A 223 29.19 17.70 2.23
C LEU A 223 29.78 18.09 0.87
N PHE A 224 30.49 17.18 0.21
CA PHE A 224 31.20 17.50 -1.02
C PHE A 224 31.35 16.26 -1.90
N THR A 225 31.73 16.47 -3.17
CA THR A 225 32.02 15.40 -4.12
C THR A 225 33.53 15.30 -4.35
N ASP A 226 34.16 14.23 -3.87
CA ASP A 226 35.57 13.94 -4.09
C ASP A 226 35.79 13.33 -5.48
N THR A 227 35.93 14.17 -6.52
CA THR A 227 36.15 13.72 -7.90
C THR A 227 37.12 14.61 -8.67
N GLN A 228 37.83 14.04 -9.65
CA GLN A 228 38.69 14.78 -10.59
C GLN A 228 37.92 15.34 -11.80
N VAL A 229 36.64 14.99 -11.95
CA VAL A 229 35.81 15.41 -13.08
C VAL A 229 35.37 16.86 -12.89
N GLU A 230 35.87 17.76 -13.74
CA GLU A 230 35.63 19.21 -13.69
C GLU A 230 34.14 19.58 -13.71
N GLN A 231 33.31 18.86 -14.48
CA GLN A 231 31.87 19.11 -14.58
C GLN A 231 31.17 18.98 -13.22
N ALA A 232 31.66 18.08 -12.36
CA ALA A 232 31.12 17.86 -11.03
C ALA A 232 31.68 18.82 -9.97
N ARG A 233 32.28 19.95 -10.36
CA ARG A 233 32.68 21.01 -9.43
C ARG A 233 31.59 22.02 -9.13
N ASN A 234 30.60 22.20 -10.00
CA ASN A 234 29.54 23.21 -9.83
C ASN A 234 28.18 22.54 -9.58
N THR A 235 28.08 21.83 -8.46
CA THR A 235 26.99 20.86 -8.23
C THR A 235 26.00 21.39 -7.23
N GLN A 236 24.78 20.89 -7.28
CA GLN A 236 23.73 21.27 -6.34
C GLN A 236 23.47 20.11 -5.40
N LEU A 237 23.40 20.39 -4.10
CA LEU A 237 22.93 19.44 -3.11
C LEU A 237 21.42 19.26 -3.26
N GLY A 238 20.98 18.02 -3.45
CA GLY A 238 19.56 17.68 -3.57
C GLY A 238 18.94 17.09 -2.32
N ALA A 239 19.68 16.21 -1.64
CA ALA A 239 19.16 15.48 -0.49
C ALA A 239 20.30 14.99 0.42
N VAL A 240 19.98 14.81 1.70
CA VAL A 240 20.87 14.17 2.69
C VAL A 240 20.05 13.12 3.44
N ILE A 241 20.39 11.85 3.23
CA ILE A 241 19.63 10.71 3.77
C ILE A 241 20.62 9.78 4.48
N GLY A 242 20.49 9.67 5.80
CA GLY A 242 21.43 8.94 6.64
C GLY A 242 22.86 9.47 6.50
N GLU A 243 23.78 8.58 6.15
CA GLU A 243 25.21 8.88 5.94
C GLU A 243 25.57 9.21 4.47
N HIS A 244 24.57 9.51 3.64
CA HIS A 244 24.77 9.83 2.23
C HIS A 244 24.25 11.20 1.85
N ALA A 245 24.96 11.87 0.95
CA ALA A 245 24.52 13.11 0.30
C ALA A 245 24.33 12.88 -1.20
N TYR A 246 23.28 13.47 -1.76
CA TYR A 246 22.91 13.33 -3.17
C TYR A 246 23.10 14.66 -3.88
N PHE A 247 23.83 14.61 -5.00
CA PHE A 247 24.19 15.78 -5.78
C PHE A 247 23.64 15.68 -7.21
N VAL A 248 23.43 16.84 -7.81
CA VAL A 248 22.96 16.97 -9.18
C VAL A 248 23.74 18.03 -9.95
N ASP A 249 24.10 17.69 -11.19
CA ASP A 249 24.42 18.63 -12.25
C ASP A 249 23.22 18.65 -13.21
N ALA A 250 22.40 19.69 -13.05
CA ALA A 250 21.14 19.82 -13.77
C ALA A 250 21.34 19.91 -15.29
N GLU A 251 22.33 20.71 -15.71
CA GLU A 251 22.58 21.02 -17.13
C GLU A 251 23.19 19.83 -17.87
N ASN A 252 24.03 19.04 -17.20
CA ASN A 252 24.56 17.81 -17.78
C ASN A 252 23.73 16.56 -17.51
N ALA A 253 22.56 16.71 -16.87
CA ALA A 253 21.65 15.63 -16.52
C ALA A 253 22.34 14.47 -15.77
N ALA A 254 23.23 14.81 -14.83
CA ALA A 254 23.93 13.83 -14.00
C ALA A 254 23.51 13.98 -12.54
N ALA A 255 23.22 12.86 -11.88
CA ALA A 255 22.98 12.82 -10.44
C ALA A 255 23.79 11.68 -9.82
N TRP A 256 24.23 11.85 -8.58
CA TRP A 256 25.03 10.84 -7.89
C TRP A 256 24.89 10.94 -6.38
N ARG A 257 25.33 9.89 -5.70
CA ARG A 257 25.41 9.77 -4.25
C ARG A 257 26.87 9.74 -3.83
N VAL A 258 27.14 10.31 -2.66
CA VAL A 258 28.43 10.21 -1.99
C VAL A 258 28.25 9.71 -0.56
N GLU A 259 29.26 9.02 -0.05
CA GLU A 259 29.43 8.78 1.38
C GLU A 259 29.89 10.07 2.06
N ILE A 260 29.15 10.55 3.06
CA ILE A 260 29.44 11.86 3.69
C ILE A 260 30.81 11.88 4.37
N ALA A 261 31.25 10.77 4.96
CA ALA A 261 32.51 10.70 5.70
C ALA A 261 33.75 10.96 4.81
N THR A 262 33.68 10.60 3.53
CA THR A 262 34.82 10.64 2.61
C THR A 262 34.60 11.54 1.40
N GLY A 263 33.34 11.91 1.10
CA GLY A 263 32.96 12.59 -0.14
C GLY A 263 33.05 11.70 -1.39
N LYS A 264 33.42 10.43 -1.25
CA LYS A 264 33.59 9.51 -2.39
C LYS A 264 32.25 9.19 -3.02
N VAL A 265 32.22 9.23 -4.35
CA VAL A 265 31.06 8.83 -5.14
C VAL A 265 30.93 7.32 -5.10
N ASP A 266 29.82 6.81 -4.57
CA ASP A 266 29.56 5.38 -4.43
C ASP A 266 28.47 4.87 -5.40
N ALA A 267 27.61 5.77 -5.91
CA ALA A 267 26.63 5.48 -6.95
C ALA A 267 26.38 6.69 -7.86
N GLN A 268 26.22 6.45 -9.17
CA GLN A 268 25.79 7.46 -10.14
C GLN A 268 24.46 7.03 -10.75
N PHE A 269 23.51 7.95 -10.95
CA PHE A 269 22.18 7.66 -11.46
C PHE A 269 22.04 8.21 -12.88
N ALA A 270 21.76 7.32 -13.85
CA ALA A 270 21.59 7.69 -15.26
C ALA A 270 20.11 7.65 -15.64
N PRO A 271 19.42 8.80 -15.74
CA PRO A 271 18.05 8.82 -16.27
C PRO A 271 18.00 8.22 -17.69
N SER A 272 16.92 7.53 -18.04
CA SER A 272 16.75 6.88 -19.36
C SER A 272 17.13 7.80 -20.51
N PHE A 273 17.79 7.29 -21.55
CA PHE A 273 18.22 8.10 -22.71
C PHE A 273 19.14 9.27 -22.32
N ASN A 274 20.14 9.05 -21.45
CA ASN A 274 21.05 10.11 -20.99
C ASN A 274 21.87 10.81 -22.10
N GLN A 275 21.98 10.16 -23.26
CA GLN A 275 22.58 10.71 -24.49
C GLN A 275 21.68 11.70 -25.25
N SER A 276 20.47 11.96 -24.75
CA SER A 276 19.52 12.89 -25.37
C SER A 276 19.63 14.29 -24.78
N ALA A 277 19.38 15.30 -25.60
CA ALA A 277 19.26 16.69 -25.20
C ALA A 277 18.18 16.88 -24.15
N GLY A 278 18.47 17.70 -23.15
CA GLY A 278 17.61 17.88 -21.99
C GLY A 278 18.41 18.18 -20.73
N ARG A 279 17.70 18.44 -19.64
CA ARG A 279 18.28 18.78 -18.34
C ARG A 279 17.43 18.19 -17.21
N ILE A 280 18.02 18.02 -16.04
CA ILE A 280 17.25 17.72 -14.84
C ILE A 280 16.56 19.02 -14.42
N SER A 281 15.23 19.00 -14.41
CA SER A 281 14.42 20.18 -14.12
C SER A 281 14.13 20.33 -12.63
N ARG A 282 14.05 19.19 -11.92
CA ARG A 282 13.80 19.12 -10.47
C ARG A 282 14.54 17.92 -9.89
N PHE A 283 15.08 18.12 -8.69
CA PHE A 283 15.75 17.09 -7.90
C PHE A 283 15.50 17.41 -6.43
N TRP A 284 14.77 16.54 -5.72
CA TRP A 284 14.29 16.84 -4.37
C TRP A 284 14.10 15.59 -3.51
N GLN A 285 14.05 15.75 -2.20
CA GLN A 285 13.79 14.68 -1.25
C GLN A 285 12.32 14.66 -0.82
N GLU A 286 11.73 13.46 -0.74
CA GLU A 286 10.45 13.21 -0.06
C GLU A 286 10.59 11.95 0.80
N GLY A 287 10.52 12.12 2.13
CA GLY A 287 10.81 11.05 3.07
C GLY A 287 12.24 10.53 2.91
N ASP A 288 12.38 9.21 2.78
CA ASP A 288 13.67 8.53 2.58
C ASP A 288 13.99 8.26 1.10
N ALA A 289 13.27 8.91 0.17
CA ALA A 289 13.50 8.78 -1.26
C ALA A 289 13.92 10.12 -1.89
N VAL A 290 14.72 10.03 -2.95
CA VAL A 290 15.08 11.19 -3.78
C VAL A 290 14.35 11.09 -5.11
N TYR A 291 13.70 12.16 -5.54
CA TYR A 291 12.99 12.25 -6.80
C TYR A 291 13.77 13.10 -7.80
N LEU A 292 13.74 12.66 -9.06
CA LEU A 292 14.43 13.29 -10.17
C LEU A 292 13.45 13.44 -11.34
N ALA A 293 13.20 14.67 -11.77
CA ALA A 293 12.41 14.96 -12.96
C ALA A 293 13.31 15.47 -14.09
N ARG A 294 13.46 14.68 -15.15
CA ARG A 294 14.28 15.05 -16.31
C ARG A 294 13.42 15.49 -17.47
N ARG A 295 13.71 16.67 -17.98
CA ARG A 295 13.09 17.20 -19.21
C ARG A 295 13.95 16.86 -20.41
N TYR A 296 13.32 16.40 -21.47
CA TYR A 296 13.91 15.96 -22.73
C TYR A 296 13.47 16.91 -23.85
N GLN A 297 14.42 17.25 -24.71
CA GLN A 297 14.15 17.93 -25.98
C GLN A 297 13.90 16.87 -27.06
N LEU A 298 12.63 16.68 -27.43
CA LEU A 298 12.25 15.84 -28.56
C LEU A 298 12.15 16.71 -29.83
N LYS A 299 12.11 16.08 -31.01
CA LYS A 299 12.10 16.78 -32.31
C LYS A 299 11.01 17.86 -32.44
N GLU A 300 9.82 17.59 -31.90
CA GLU A 300 8.64 18.46 -32.07
C GLU A 300 8.13 19.07 -30.76
N ARG A 301 8.67 18.66 -29.60
CA ARG A 301 8.19 19.09 -28.28
C ARG A 301 9.20 18.84 -27.16
N GLU A 302 8.93 19.41 -25.99
CA GLU A 302 9.56 18.98 -24.73
C GLU A 302 8.69 17.92 -24.03
N ALA A 303 9.32 16.98 -23.33
CA ALA A 303 8.63 15.98 -22.50
C ALA A 303 9.42 15.69 -21.22
N GLU A 304 8.79 15.15 -20.18
CA GLU A 304 9.43 14.92 -18.88
C GLU A 304 9.27 13.45 -18.43
N LEU A 305 10.32 12.87 -17.86
CA LEU A 305 10.28 11.59 -17.15
C LEU A 305 10.60 11.83 -15.68
N ASN A 306 9.86 11.15 -14.80
CA ASN A 306 10.00 11.25 -13.36
C ASN A 306 10.53 9.93 -12.79
N PHE A 307 11.56 10.03 -11.96
CA PHE A 307 12.26 8.92 -11.37
C PHE A 307 12.30 9.05 -9.85
N ARG A 308 12.37 7.91 -9.18
CA ARG A 308 12.55 7.78 -7.73
C ARG A 308 13.82 6.97 -7.45
N ILE A 309 14.61 7.44 -6.50
CA ILE A 309 15.87 6.83 -6.08
C ILE A 309 15.73 6.38 -4.63
N ILE A 310 15.98 5.10 -4.37
CA ILE A 310 15.94 4.48 -3.03
C ILE A 310 17.15 3.55 -2.90
N GLY A 311 18.14 3.97 -2.11
CA GLY A 311 19.42 3.25 -2.01
C GLY A 311 20.09 3.14 -3.37
N ASP A 312 20.36 1.92 -3.82
CA ASP A 312 21.02 1.62 -5.11
C ASP A 312 20.03 1.40 -6.26
N ARG A 313 18.75 1.73 -6.06
CA ARG A 313 17.70 1.56 -7.08
C ARG A 313 17.24 2.90 -7.61
N MET A 314 17.16 3.00 -8.93
CA MET A 314 16.46 4.06 -9.65
C MET A 314 15.25 3.45 -10.34
N GLU A 315 14.08 4.04 -10.14
CA GLU A 315 12.80 3.55 -10.65
C GLU A 315 12.10 4.66 -11.44
N LEU A 316 11.63 4.36 -12.65
CA LEU A 316 10.71 5.21 -13.39
C LEU A 316 9.34 5.18 -12.71
N VAL A 317 8.85 6.33 -12.25
CA VAL A 317 7.56 6.47 -11.55
C VAL A 317 6.54 7.29 -12.33
N GLY A 318 6.98 8.09 -13.31
CA GLY A 318 6.06 8.90 -14.10
C GLY A 318 6.55 9.25 -15.49
N VAL A 319 5.61 9.35 -16.44
CA VAL A 319 5.85 9.64 -17.86
C VAL A 319 4.87 10.71 -18.34
N VAL A 320 5.39 11.77 -18.98
CA VAL A 320 4.55 12.74 -19.70
C VAL A 320 4.25 12.25 -21.11
N GLY A 321 3.04 11.75 -21.34
CA GLY A 321 2.64 11.17 -22.62
C GLY A 321 2.47 12.19 -23.75
N ASP A 322 2.73 11.79 -24.99
CA ASP A 322 2.14 12.45 -26.17
C ASP A 322 0.72 11.95 -26.40
N ASP A 323 0.02 12.63 -27.29
CA ASP A 323 -1.22 12.14 -27.87
C ASP A 323 -1.14 10.67 -28.31
N ALA A 324 -0.03 10.24 -28.94
CA ALA A 324 0.14 8.86 -29.37
C ALA A 324 0.15 7.85 -28.20
N LEU A 325 0.96 8.09 -27.17
CA LEU A 325 0.99 7.24 -25.97
C LEU A 325 -0.35 7.29 -25.22
N LEU A 326 -0.94 8.47 -25.06
CA LEU A 326 -2.24 8.62 -24.38
C LEU A 326 -3.36 7.87 -25.12
N GLN A 327 -3.40 7.94 -26.45
CA GLN A 327 -4.36 7.20 -27.27
C GLN A 327 -4.10 5.69 -27.24
N LEU A 328 -2.83 5.27 -27.25
CA LEU A 328 -2.46 3.85 -27.11
C LEU A 328 -2.91 3.30 -25.76
N SER A 329 -2.57 4.01 -24.67
CA SER A 329 -2.96 3.62 -23.31
C SER A 329 -4.47 3.62 -23.13
N ALA A 330 -5.22 4.56 -23.75
CA ALA A 330 -6.68 4.56 -23.69
C ALA A 330 -7.29 3.29 -24.31
N ARG A 331 -6.78 2.85 -25.48
CA ARG A 331 -7.35 1.75 -26.28
C ARG A 331 -6.91 0.36 -25.83
N THR A 332 -5.87 0.26 -25.02
CA THR A 332 -5.36 -1.02 -24.50
C THR A 332 -5.73 -1.21 -23.03
N ASP A 333 -5.92 -2.45 -22.62
CA ASP A 333 -6.14 -2.80 -21.22
C ASP A 333 -4.85 -3.29 -20.55
N GLN A 334 -3.89 -3.78 -21.36
CA GLN A 334 -2.58 -4.24 -20.92
C GLN A 334 -1.50 -3.87 -21.95
N HIS A 335 -0.29 -3.59 -21.47
CA HIS A 335 0.92 -3.49 -22.28
C HIS A 335 1.73 -4.77 -22.16
N GLY A 336 2.12 -5.39 -23.28
CA GLY A 336 2.96 -6.60 -23.24
C GLY A 336 4.34 -6.36 -22.63
N ASP A 337 5.01 -5.29 -23.05
CA ASP A 337 6.23 -4.76 -22.42
C ASP A 337 5.94 -3.33 -21.99
N ALA A 338 5.57 -3.15 -20.72
CA ALA A 338 5.15 -1.87 -20.17
C ALA A 338 6.23 -0.79 -20.34
N LEU A 339 7.49 -1.10 -20.02
CA LEU A 339 8.56 -0.11 -20.08
C LEU A 339 8.86 0.31 -21.52
N LYS A 340 8.91 -0.66 -22.45
CA LYS A 340 9.12 -0.37 -23.87
C LYS A 340 7.98 0.46 -24.45
N ALA A 341 6.73 0.13 -24.12
CA ALA A 341 5.57 0.89 -24.58
C ALA A 341 5.60 2.33 -24.09
N LEU A 342 5.93 2.55 -22.81
CA LEU A 342 6.00 3.87 -22.19
C LEU A 342 7.11 4.76 -22.76
N LEU A 343 8.25 4.15 -23.13
CA LEU A 343 9.45 4.88 -23.54
C LEU A 343 9.66 4.97 -25.06
N GLN A 344 8.81 4.34 -25.87
CA GLN A 344 8.95 4.28 -27.34
C GLN A 344 9.02 5.66 -28.01
N GLY A 345 8.17 6.60 -27.57
CA GLY A 345 8.16 7.98 -28.10
C GLY A 345 9.47 8.71 -27.80
N TYR A 346 9.98 8.57 -26.58
CA TYR A 346 11.26 9.16 -26.17
C TYR A 346 12.43 8.59 -26.98
N GLN A 347 12.46 7.26 -27.18
CA GLN A 347 13.54 6.62 -27.95
C GLN A 347 13.57 7.07 -29.42
N SER A 348 12.40 7.22 -30.05
CA SER A 348 12.29 7.51 -31.49
C SER A 348 12.40 9.00 -31.83
N GLN A 349 12.04 9.88 -30.89
CA GLN A 349 11.97 11.33 -31.09
C GLN A 349 13.06 12.12 -30.36
N ALA A 350 13.91 11.48 -29.55
CA ALA A 350 14.99 12.16 -28.84
C ALA A 350 15.95 12.88 -29.80
N THR A 351 16.27 14.13 -29.46
CA THR A 351 17.36 14.89 -30.09
C THR A 351 18.66 14.55 -29.35
N GLN A 352 19.78 14.40 -30.05
CA GLN A 352 21.07 14.17 -29.38
C GLN A 352 21.54 15.43 -28.65
N ARG A 353 22.13 15.25 -27.47
CA ARG A 353 22.76 16.36 -26.74
C ARG A 353 24.10 16.72 -27.37
N ALA A 354 24.48 17.99 -27.26
CA ALA A 354 25.77 18.50 -27.72
C ALA A 354 26.93 18.17 -26.76
N THR A 355 26.65 18.08 -25.46
CA THR A 355 27.66 17.78 -24.43
C THR A 355 27.73 16.27 -24.16
N PRO A 356 28.91 15.65 -24.06
CA PRO A 356 29.01 14.23 -23.75
C PRO A 356 28.58 13.94 -22.29
N VAL A 357 27.98 12.76 -22.07
CA VAL A 357 27.74 12.23 -20.73
C VAL A 357 29.09 11.89 -20.09
N TYR A 358 29.31 12.31 -18.84
CA TYR A 358 30.51 11.99 -18.08
C TYR A 358 30.24 10.95 -16.99
N SER A 359 31.27 10.20 -16.60
CA SER A 359 31.21 9.25 -15.49
C SER A 359 32.10 9.70 -14.34
N LEU A 360 31.66 9.44 -13.11
CA LEU A 360 32.41 9.73 -11.88
C LEU A 360 33.20 8.53 -11.34
N GLY A 361 33.29 7.42 -12.10
CA GLY A 361 34.03 6.22 -11.70
C GLY A 361 33.30 5.31 -10.72
N ALA A 362 32.04 5.62 -10.39
CA ALA A 362 31.16 4.80 -9.56
C ALA A 362 30.23 3.91 -10.42
N PRO A 363 29.63 2.85 -9.85
CA PRO A 363 28.57 2.08 -10.51
C PRO A 363 27.44 2.99 -11.02
N MET A 364 27.07 2.79 -12.28
CA MET A 364 25.96 3.51 -12.92
C MET A 364 24.66 2.74 -12.71
N MET A 365 23.70 3.37 -12.05
CA MET A 365 22.37 2.84 -11.78
C MET A 365 21.44 3.26 -12.92
N GLU A 366 21.06 2.28 -13.73
CA GLU A 366 20.06 2.45 -14.78
C GLU A 366 18.64 2.29 -14.21
N PRO A 367 17.65 3.04 -14.72
CA PRO A 367 16.30 3.00 -14.21
C PRO A 367 15.63 1.68 -14.57
N SER A 368 15.02 1.06 -13.57
CA SER A 368 14.02 0.01 -13.73
C SER A 368 12.61 0.63 -13.72
N ALA A 369 11.58 -0.13 -14.08
CA ALA A 369 10.21 0.36 -13.94
C ALA A 369 9.74 0.17 -12.49
N ALA A 370 9.13 1.20 -11.88
CA ALA A 370 8.47 1.02 -10.59
C ALA A 370 7.32 0.00 -10.71
N ALA A 371 6.86 -0.57 -9.59
CA ALA A 371 5.70 -1.47 -9.58
C ALA A 371 4.44 -0.83 -10.23
N LEU A 372 4.36 0.50 -10.14
CA LEU A 372 3.32 1.31 -10.76
C LEU A 372 3.92 2.58 -11.37
N VAL A 373 3.63 2.84 -12.65
CA VAL A 373 4.10 4.04 -13.36
C VAL A 373 2.91 4.91 -13.74
N THR A 374 2.96 6.20 -13.41
CA THR A 374 1.90 7.15 -13.77
C THR A 374 2.15 7.72 -15.17
N VAL A 375 1.15 7.63 -16.06
CA VAL A 375 1.17 8.27 -17.37
C VAL A 375 0.23 9.45 -17.33
N PHE A 376 0.70 10.65 -17.63
CA PHE A 376 -0.14 11.84 -17.63
C PHE A 376 0.22 12.80 -18.75
N GLY A 377 -0.72 13.64 -19.17
CA GLY A 377 -0.47 14.61 -20.23
C GLY A 377 -1.75 15.22 -20.78
N LEU A 378 -1.59 16.09 -21.78
CA LEU A 378 -2.70 16.64 -22.56
C LEU A 378 -2.72 15.94 -23.92
N ASP A 379 -3.90 15.55 -24.38
CA ASP A 379 -4.09 15.12 -25.76
C ASP A 379 -4.16 16.29 -26.75
N ASN A 380 -4.30 16.00 -28.05
CA ASN A 380 -4.43 17.02 -29.09
C ASN A 380 -5.66 17.93 -28.92
N ALA A 381 -6.71 17.47 -28.23
CA ALA A 381 -7.89 18.25 -27.88
C ALA A 381 -7.73 19.06 -26.58
N LYS A 382 -6.53 19.05 -25.97
CA LYS A 382 -6.20 19.71 -24.69
C LYS A 382 -6.95 19.10 -23.48
N VAL A 383 -7.40 17.86 -23.59
CA VAL A 383 -7.98 17.12 -22.47
C VAL A 383 -6.87 16.49 -21.65
N ALA A 384 -6.95 16.64 -20.33
CA ALA A 384 -5.99 16.04 -19.41
C ALA A 384 -6.29 14.57 -19.15
N HIS A 385 -5.25 13.74 -19.27
CA HIS A 385 -5.31 12.31 -19.03
C HIS A 385 -4.37 11.93 -17.88
N ARG A 386 -4.78 10.95 -17.07
CA ARG A 386 -3.95 10.34 -16.03
C ARG A 386 -4.28 8.86 -15.92
N TYR A 387 -3.31 8.01 -16.21
CA TYR A 387 -3.39 6.56 -16.16
C TYR A 387 -2.30 5.99 -15.26
N TRP A 388 -2.48 4.77 -14.78
CA TRP A 388 -1.45 4.03 -14.06
C TRP A 388 -1.17 2.71 -14.76
N VAL A 389 0.10 2.40 -14.98
CA VAL A 389 0.53 1.14 -15.57
C VAL A 389 1.18 0.30 -14.50
N ARG A 390 0.56 -0.82 -14.15
CA ARG A 390 1.14 -1.83 -13.25
C ARG A 390 2.13 -2.67 -14.05
N THR A 391 3.39 -2.69 -13.63
CA THR A 391 4.47 -3.25 -14.44
C THR A 391 4.61 -4.76 -14.31
N SER A 392 4.07 -5.36 -13.26
CA SER A 392 4.10 -6.82 -13.04
C SER A 392 3.30 -7.61 -14.07
N ASP A 393 2.21 -7.04 -14.59
CA ASP A 393 1.30 -7.68 -15.54
C ASP A 393 0.92 -6.77 -16.73
N GLY A 394 1.44 -5.55 -16.78
CA GLY A 394 1.19 -4.59 -17.84
C GLY A 394 -0.17 -3.89 -17.77
N THR A 395 -0.98 -4.12 -16.74
CA THR A 395 -2.35 -3.58 -16.65
C THR A 395 -2.37 -2.06 -16.66
N VAL A 396 -3.21 -1.49 -17.53
CA VAL A 396 -3.39 -0.05 -17.72
C VAL A 396 -4.70 0.39 -17.06
N ILE A 397 -4.58 1.11 -15.96
CA ILE A 397 -5.67 1.55 -15.10
C ILE A 397 -6.07 2.99 -15.49
N LYS A 398 -7.32 3.16 -15.89
CA LYS A 398 -7.88 4.36 -16.52
C LYS A 398 -9.11 4.83 -15.73
N PRO A 399 -8.99 5.79 -14.80
CA PRO A 399 -10.17 6.27 -14.09
C PRO A 399 -11.00 7.21 -14.96
N ASN A 400 -12.30 6.93 -15.03
CA ASN A 400 -13.32 7.89 -15.45
C ASN A 400 -14.15 8.28 -14.22
N LEU A 401 -13.83 9.43 -13.62
CA LEU A 401 -14.36 9.83 -12.30
C LEU A 401 -15.83 10.24 -12.38
N ALA A 402 -16.63 9.79 -11.42
CA ALA A 402 -18.00 10.26 -11.26
C ALA A 402 -18.04 11.72 -10.79
N PRO A 403 -18.93 12.56 -11.36
CA PRO A 403 -19.14 13.92 -10.88
C PRO A 403 -19.72 13.94 -9.45
N PRO A 404 -19.62 15.07 -8.73
CA PRO A 404 -20.39 15.28 -7.50
C PRO A 404 -21.89 15.09 -7.75
N ALA A 405 -22.62 14.64 -6.73
CA ALA A 405 -24.05 14.35 -6.85
C ALA A 405 -24.83 15.58 -7.37
N GLY A 406 -25.63 15.36 -8.41
CA GLY A 406 -26.45 16.41 -9.04
C GLY A 406 -25.70 17.29 -10.05
N GLN A 407 -24.42 17.02 -10.35
CA GLN A 407 -23.66 17.75 -11.36
C GLN A 407 -23.49 16.91 -12.63
N GLN A 408 -23.53 17.57 -13.79
CA GLN A 408 -23.20 16.97 -15.08
C GLN A 408 -21.74 17.28 -15.46
N PRO A 409 -21.10 16.48 -16.32
CA PRO A 409 -19.80 16.80 -16.87
C PRO A 409 -19.78 18.22 -17.44
N PRO A 410 -18.68 18.98 -17.26
CA PRO A 410 -18.55 20.31 -17.84
C PRO A 410 -18.78 20.28 -19.35
N LEU A 411 -19.29 21.35 -19.94
CA LEU A 411 -19.40 21.45 -21.40
C LEU A 411 -18.02 21.77 -22.01
N ASP A 412 -17.74 21.21 -23.18
CA ASP A 412 -16.60 21.56 -24.02
C ASP A 412 -16.81 22.93 -24.70
N ALA A 413 -15.80 23.39 -25.45
CA ALA A 413 -15.83 24.68 -26.15
C ALA A 413 -16.93 24.77 -27.22
N GLN A 414 -17.54 23.64 -27.60
CA GLN A 414 -18.60 23.52 -28.59
C GLN A 414 -19.99 23.33 -27.93
N GLY A 415 -20.08 23.41 -26.60
CA GLY A 415 -21.32 23.28 -25.85
C GLY A 415 -21.82 21.84 -25.68
N LYS A 416 -20.99 20.83 -25.92
CA LYS A 416 -21.30 19.41 -25.67
C LYS A 416 -20.71 18.95 -24.34
N PRO A 417 -21.31 18.00 -23.61
CA PRO A 417 -20.71 17.46 -22.39
C PRO A 417 -19.32 16.87 -22.68
N GLN A 418 -18.34 17.21 -21.84
CA GLN A 418 -17.01 16.61 -21.88
C GLN A 418 -17.10 15.10 -21.66
N SER A 419 -16.17 14.38 -22.29
CA SER A 419 -16.10 12.91 -22.24
C SER A 419 -15.68 12.35 -20.87
N ALA A 420 -15.26 13.18 -19.91
CA ALA A 420 -14.91 12.78 -18.56
C ALA A 420 -15.01 13.95 -17.58
N TRP A 421 -15.15 13.66 -16.28
CA TRP A 421 -15.01 14.64 -15.22
C TRP A 421 -13.54 15.07 -15.06
N PRO A 422 -13.23 16.35 -14.78
CA PRO A 422 -11.86 16.81 -14.56
C PRO A 422 -11.13 16.00 -13.47
N ILE A 423 -9.89 15.59 -13.78
CA ILE A 423 -9.06 14.82 -12.86
C ILE A 423 -8.42 15.77 -11.82
N PRO A 424 -8.62 15.56 -10.52
CA PRO A 424 -7.97 16.36 -9.48
C PRO A 424 -6.45 16.26 -9.58
N ALA A 425 -5.76 17.39 -9.41
CA ALA A 425 -4.30 17.42 -9.52
C ALA A 425 -3.62 16.46 -8.52
N ASP A 426 -4.21 16.28 -7.35
CA ASP A 426 -3.75 15.44 -6.25
C ASP A 426 -4.34 14.01 -6.25
N LEU A 427 -5.05 13.60 -7.31
CA LEU A 427 -5.60 12.25 -7.39
C LEU A 427 -4.47 11.21 -7.44
N VAL A 428 -4.48 10.29 -6.47
CA VAL A 428 -3.54 9.17 -6.38
C VAL A 428 -4.25 7.84 -6.57
N PHE A 429 -3.54 6.85 -7.11
CA PHE A 429 -3.94 5.45 -7.04
C PHE A 429 -3.70 4.96 -5.61
N ALA A 430 -4.77 4.64 -4.90
CA ALA A 430 -4.67 4.18 -3.52
C ALA A 430 -4.23 2.72 -3.47
N GLY A 431 -4.78 1.87 -4.34
CA GLY A 431 -4.43 0.45 -4.46
C GLY A 431 -5.52 -0.36 -5.17
N SER A 432 -5.35 -1.68 -5.19
CA SER A 432 -6.30 -2.60 -5.81
C SER A 432 -6.51 -3.87 -5.00
N MET A 433 -7.62 -4.57 -5.26
CA MET A 433 -7.99 -5.82 -4.61
C MET A 433 -8.57 -6.82 -5.63
N PRO A 434 -8.04 -8.05 -5.71
CA PRO A 434 -8.65 -9.10 -6.53
C PRO A 434 -9.95 -9.58 -5.91
N GLN A 435 -10.93 -9.96 -6.74
CA GLN A 435 -12.17 -10.61 -6.29
C GLN A 435 -12.13 -12.11 -6.66
N PRO A 436 -12.47 -13.04 -5.74
CA PRO A 436 -12.43 -14.49 -6.00
C PRO A 436 -13.25 -14.98 -7.20
N ALA A 437 -14.29 -14.25 -7.59
CA ALA A 437 -15.19 -14.59 -8.69
C ALA A 437 -15.52 -13.39 -9.61
N GLY A 438 -14.71 -12.33 -9.57
CA GLY A 438 -15.01 -11.03 -10.22
C GLY A 438 -13.80 -10.30 -10.76
N GLN A 439 -14.04 -9.14 -11.36
CA GLN A 439 -12.96 -8.25 -11.81
C GLN A 439 -12.23 -7.64 -10.60
N GLU A 440 -10.93 -7.39 -10.76
CA GLU A 440 -10.15 -6.63 -9.80
C GLU A 440 -10.77 -5.24 -9.58
N VAL A 441 -10.75 -4.77 -8.33
CA VAL A 441 -11.25 -3.45 -7.95
C VAL A 441 -10.08 -2.52 -7.71
N PHE A 442 -10.19 -1.29 -8.20
CA PHE A 442 -9.20 -0.24 -8.09
C PHE A 442 -9.76 0.93 -7.29
N PHE A 443 -8.93 1.52 -6.43
CA PHE A 443 -9.29 2.65 -5.58
C PHE A 443 -8.43 3.87 -5.88
N PHE A 444 -9.06 5.04 -5.91
CA PHE A 444 -8.39 6.32 -6.14
C PHE A 444 -8.80 7.32 -5.08
N TYR A 445 -7.87 8.15 -4.62
CA TYR A 445 -8.12 9.10 -3.54
C TYR A 445 -7.65 10.50 -3.94
N SER A 446 -8.48 11.51 -3.66
CA SER A 446 -8.08 12.92 -3.69
C SER A 446 -8.21 13.49 -2.28
N GLN A 447 -7.08 13.96 -1.73
CA GLN A 447 -7.01 14.53 -0.40
C GLN A 447 -7.67 15.91 -0.33
N LYS A 448 -7.50 16.73 -1.38
CA LYS A 448 -8.10 18.07 -1.49
C LYS A 448 -9.62 17.99 -1.62
N GLU A 449 -10.13 17.08 -2.44
CA GLU A 449 -11.58 16.84 -2.57
C GLU A 449 -12.15 15.95 -1.45
N ARG A 450 -11.29 15.32 -0.63
CA ARG A 450 -11.65 14.42 0.47
C ARG A 450 -12.58 13.29 0.03
N VAL A 451 -12.31 12.73 -1.14
CA VAL A 451 -13.17 11.71 -1.77
C VAL A 451 -12.38 10.48 -2.18
N LEU A 452 -12.98 9.32 -1.92
CA LEU A 452 -12.50 8.02 -2.36
C LEU A 452 -13.36 7.54 -3.52
N PHE A 453 -12.72 7.05 -4.58
CA PHE A 453 -13.39 6.46 -5.74
C PHE A 453 -13.12 4.96 -5.79
N ARG A 454 -14.11 4.21 -6.26
CA ARG A 454 -14.03 2.77 -6.52
C ARG A 454 -14.33 2.49 -7.99
N GLN A 455 -13.51 1.66 -8.61
CA GLN A 455 -13.69 1.22 -9.99
C GLN A 455 -13.56 -0.30 -10.09
N GLU A 456 -14.44 -0.93 -10.87
CA GLU A 456 -14.30 -2.34 -11.24
C GLU A 456 -13.60 -2.45 -12.60
N GLY A 457 -12.56 -3.29 -12.67
CA GLY A 457 -11.77 -3.46 -13.86
C GLY A 457 -10.86 -2.27 -14.20
N PRO A 458 -10.01 -2.40 -15.24
CA PRO A 458 -9.01 -1.40 -15.61
C PRO A 458 -9.61 -0.09 -16.14
N GLY A 459 -10.93 -0.01 -16.33
CA GLY A 459 -11.64 1.17 -16.83
C GLY A 459 -12.05 1.03 -18.29
N GLN A 460 -12.68 2.08 -18.82
CA GLN A 460 -13.26 2.07 -20.17
C GLN A 460 -12.18 2.29 -21.25
N LYS A 461 -12.42 1.75 -22.45
CA LYS A 461 -11.57 2.02 -23.64
C LYS A 461 -11.81 3.40 -24.24
N VAL A 462 -13.05 3.89 -24.10
CA VAL A 462 -13.48 5.22 -24.52
C VAL A 462 -14.15 5.84 -23.31
N LEU A 463 -13.65 6.98 -22.86
CA LEU A 463 -14.23 7.71 -21.73
C LEU A 463 -15.62 8.22 -22.13
N ASP A 464 -16.61 7.85 -21.33
CA ASP A 464 -17.98 8.35 -21.45
C ASP A 464 -18.37 9.07 -20.16
N GLY A 465 -18.45 10.40 -20.23
CA GLY A 465 -18.76 11.24 -19.07
C GLY A 465 -20.18 11.00 -18.53
N SER A 466 -21.06 10.40 -19.32
CA SER A 466 -22.39 9.99 -18.87
C SER A 466 -22.41 8.65 -18.14
N GLN A 467 -21.34 7.85 -18.26
CA GLN A 467 -21.18 6.54 -17.64
C GLN A 467 -19.80 6.42 -16.96
N PRO A 468 -19.57 7.10 -15.82
CA PRO A 468 -18.29 7.02 -15.12
C PRO A 468 -17.99 5.59 -14.62
N SER A 469 -16.73 5.16 -14.73
CA SER A 469 -16.27 3.86 -14.25
C SER A 469 -15.75 3.90 -12.81
N ALA A 470 -15.25 5.05 -12.35
CA ALA A 470 -14.75 5.28 -11.01
C ALA A 470 -15.79 6.05 -10.20
N LEU A 471 -16.59 5.32 -9.41
CA LEU A 471 -17.71 5.86 -8.66
C LEU A 471 -17.27 6.42 -7.31
N ARG A 472 -17.83 7.57 -6.91
CA ARG A 472 -17.59 8.18 -5.59
C ARG A 472 -18.17 7.28 -4.51
N LEU A 473 -17.36 6.93 -3.51
CA LEU A 473 -17.83 6.22 -2.33
C LEU A 473 -18.36 7.20 -1.29
N ALA A 474 -19.49 6.84 -0.68
CA ALA A 474 -20.01 7.54 0.47
C ALA A 474 -19.22 7.12 1.72
N THR A 475 -18.17 7.89 2.05
CA THR A 475 -17.37 7.70 3.26
C THR A 475 -17.50 8.91 4.18
N PRO A 476 -17.24 8.75 5.50
CA PRO A 476 -16.92 9.88 6.35
C PRO A 476 -15.70 10.63 5.80
N THR A 477 -15.48 11.85 6.31
CA THR A 477 -14.35 12.66 5.89
C THR A 477 -13.04 11.97 6.24
N LEU A 478 -12.24 11.70 5.22
CA LEU A 478 -10.97 10.99 5.36
C LEU A 478 -9.82 11.99 5.53
N ALA A 479 -8.93 11.71 6.47
CA ALA A 479 -7.65 12.38 6.61
C ALA A 479 -6.62 11.79 5.63
N ASN A 480 -6.59 10.47 5.50
CA ASN A 480 -5.64 9.77 4.62
C ASN A 480 -6.15 8.40 4.17
N VAL A 481 -5.60 7.91 3.06
CA VAL A 481 -5.77 6.53 2.57
C VAL A 481 -4.39 5.99 2.19
N LEU A 482 -4.08 4.79 2.67
CA LEU A 482 -2.75 4.21 2.59
C LEU A 482 -2.84 2.69 2.37
N GLU A 483 -1.83 2.16 1.70
CA GLU A 483 -1.67 0.72 1.46
C GLU A 483 -0.63 0.19 2.47
N LEU A 484 -1.02 -0.82 3.24
CA LEU A 484 -0.19 -1.46 4.27
C LEU A 484 -0.29 -2.97 4.13
N ASN A 485 0.84 -3.63 3.85
CA ASN A 485 0.97 -5.10 3.83
C ASN A 485 -0.06 -5.81 2.91
N GLY A 486 -0.41 -5.22 1.77
CA GLY A 486 -1.42 -5.72 0.84
C GLY A 486 -2.85 -5.26 1.14
N HIS A 487 -3.05 -4.39 2.14
CA HIS A 487 -4.37 -3.94 2.57
C HIS A 487 -4.52 -2.43 2.46
N LEU A 488 -5.66 -1.99 1.93
CA LEU A 488 -6.03 -0.58 1.94
C LEU A 488 -6.62 -0.19 3.28
N VAL A 489 -6.09 0.88 3.85
CA VAL A 489 -6.48 1.44 5.14
C VAL A 489 -6.86 2.90 4.95
N ALA A 490 -8.01 3.29 5.48
CA ALA A 490 -8.49 4.66 5.56
C ALA A 490 -8.37 5.17 7.00
N VAL A 491 -7.90 6.40 7.16
CA VAL A 491 -7.91 7.14 8.42
C VAL A 491 -8.89 8.29 8.29
N THR A 492 -9.86 8.36 9.19
CA THR A 492 -10.86 9.45 9.21
C THR A 492 -10.31 10.70 9.93
N GLU A 493 -10.89 11.87 9.66
CA GLU A 493 -10.49 13.11 10.36
C GLU A 493 -10.78 13.10 11.87
N ASP A 494 -11.74 12.27 12.33
CA ASP A 494 -11.98 12.08 13.76
C ASP A 494 -11.04 11.04 14.40
N GLY A 495 -10.16 10.41 13.63
CA GLY A 495 -9.09 9.53 14.13
C GLY A 495 -9.44 8.04 14.20
N ARG A 496 -10.52 7.60 13.54
CA ARG A 496 -10.82 6.18 13.35
C ARG A 496 -10.00 5.62 12.20
N VAL A 497 -9.63 4.36 12.30
CA VAL A 497 -8.85 3.65 11.27
C VAL A 497 -9.64 2.43 10.81
N ALA A 498 -9.83 2.31 9.50
CA ALA A 498 -10.62 1.27 8.89
C ALA A 498 -9.89 0.61 7.73
N ARG A 499 -10.00 -0.70 7.61
CA ARG A 499 -9.65 -1.40 6.37
C ARG A 499 -10.75 -1.17 5.34
N ILE A 500 -10.36 -0.90 4.10
CA ILE A 500 -11.28 -0.75 2.97
C ILE A 500 -11.54 -2.14 2.39
N GLU A 501 -12.80 -2.53 2.29
CA GLU A 501 -13.21 -3.78 1.64
C GLU A 501 -13.32 -3.62 0.12
N ALA A 502 -13.34 -4.73 -0.63
CA ALA A 502 -13.50 -4.69 -2.09
C ALA A 502 -14.81 -4.03 -2.56
N THR A 503 -15.82 -3.94 -1.69
CA THR A 503 -17.09 -3.22 -1.92
C THR A 503 -16.96 -1.71 -1.74
N GLY A 504 -15.86 -1.23 -1.14
CA GLY A 504 -15.67 0.15 -0.69
C GLY A 504 -16.17 0.42 0.73
N ARG A 505 -16.75 -0.58 1.42
CA ARG A 505 -17.15 -0.44 2.82
C ARG A 505 -15.92 -0.29 3.72
N LEU A 506 -16.03 0.58 4.72
CA LEU A 506 -15.03 0.74 5.77
C LEU A 506 -15.29 -0.26 6.91
N SER A 507 -14.35 -1.16 7.16
CA SER A 507 -14.31 -2.05 8.32
C SER A 507 -13.40 -1.43 9.38
N TYR A 508 -14.00 -0.76 10.37
CA TYR A 508 -13.25 -0.11 11.45
C TYR A 508 -12.56 -1.15 12.35
N GLU A 509 -11.23 -1.07 12.40
CA GLU A 509 -10.36 -2.03 13.09
C GLU A 509 -9.47 -1.34 14.13
N ALA A 510 -9.43 0.00 14.18
CA ALA A 510 -8.70 0.72 15.22
C ALA A 510 -9.11 2.19 15.38
N VAL A 511 -8.55 2.82 16.41
CA VAL A 511 -8.55 4.29 16.64
C VAL A 511 -7.13 4.77 16.89
N ASN A 512 -6.85 6.05 16.65
CA ASN A 512 -5.53 6.66 16.84
C ASN A 512 -5.50 7.72 17.96
N GLU A 513 -4.31 8.30 18.20
CA GLU A 513 -4.10 9.33 19.23
C GLU A 513 -5.04 10.53 19.07
N HIS A 514 -5.36 10.90 17.83
CA HIS A 514 -6.26 12.02 17.55
C HIS A 514 -7.69 11.73 18.03
N TRP A 515 -8.15 10.50 17.88
CA TRP A 515 -9.43 10.06 18.44
C TRP A 515 -9.38 10.06 19.97
N LEU A 516 -8.34 9.47 20.58
CA LEU A 516 -8.20 9.41 22.04
C LEU A 516 -8.23 10.79 22.70
N LYS A 517 -7.51 11.78 22.15
CA LYS A 517 -7.48 13.15 22.68
C LYS A 517 -8.81 13.88 22.63
N LYS A 518 -9.73 13.48 21.74
CA LYS A 518 -11.10 14.02 21.67
C LYS A 518 -12.06 13.34 22.64
N HIS A 519 -11.66 12.21 23.23
CA HIS A 519 -12.49 11.35 24.06
C HIS A 519 -11.85 11.14 25.44
N GLY A 520 -12.12 12.03 26.41
CA GLY A 520 -11.50 11.96 27.75
C GLY A 520 -11.80 10.68 28.54
N THR A 521 -12.85 9.94 28.20
CA THR A 521 -13.10 8.57 28.70
C THR A 521 -13.12 7.57 27.56
N TRP A 522 -12.09 7.60 26.72
CA TRP A 522 -11.99 6.85 25.48
C TRP A 522 -12.37 5.37 25.62
N TRP A 523 -12.00 4.71 26.71
CA TRP A 523 -12.33 3.29 26.95
C TRP A 523 -13.83 3.00 27.03
N LYS A 524 -14.66 3.98 27.41
CA LYS A 524 -16.14 3.85 27.39
C LYS A 524 -16.72 4.11 26.00
N ASP A 525 -16.04 4.93 25.21
CA ASP A 525 -16.52 5.40 23.90
C ASP A 525 -16.14 4.45 22.76
N LEU A 526 -15.24 3.48 22.97
CA LEU A 526 -14.79 2.53 21.94
C LEU A 526 -15.94 1.74 21.30
N ALA A 527 -16.98 1.42 22.07
CA ALA A 527 -18.17 0.74 21.56
C ALA A 527 -18.91 1.57 20.48
N SER A 528 -18.76 2.90 20.46
CA SER A 528 -19.38 3.77 19.45
C SER A 528 -18.70 3.71 18.07
N VAL A 529 -17.50 3.13 17.99
CA VAL A 529 -16.72 3.05 16.75
C VAL A 529 -17.32 2.01 15.81
N ASN A 530 -17.60 0.80 16.32
CA ASN A 530 -18.13 -0.32 15.53
C ASN A 530 -18.99 -1.31 16.35
N GLY A 531 -19.57 -0.86 17.47
CA GLY A 531 -20.43 -1.67 18.34
C GLY A 531 -19.70 -2.40 19.46
N SER A 532 -20.47 -2.96 20.41
CA SER A 532 -19.90 -3.63 21.59
C SER A 532 -19.10 -4.90 21.26
N ASN A 533 -19.45 -5.60 20.17
CA ASN A 533 -18.79 -6.83 19.74
C ASN A 533 -17.59 -6.56 18.82
N ALA A 534 -17.15 -5.31 18.68
CA ALA A 534 -16.02 -4.96 17.82
C ALA A 534 -14.69 -5.44 18.40
N THR A 535 -13.72 -5.61 17.50
CA THR A 535 -12.30 -5.76 17.85
C THR A 535 -11.55 -4.56 17.31
N LEU A 536 -10.95 -3.77 18.19
CA LEU A 536 -10.26 -2.54 17.83
C LEU A 536 -8.86 -2.51 18.44
N ALA A 537 -7.85 -2.19 17.66
CA ALA A 537 -6.57 -1.74 18.21
C ALA A 537 -6.67 -0.26 18.62
N VAL A 538 -5.98 0.12 19.68
CA VAL A 538 -5.99 1.50 20.20
C VAL A 538 -4.58 2.06 20.07
N PHE A 539 -4.36 2.85 19.02
CA PHE A 539 -3.08 3.53 18.79
C PHE A 539 -3.05 4.87 19.51
N GLY A 540 -1.88 5.22 20.04
CA GLY A 540 -1.66 6.50 20.71
C GLY A 540 -1.78 6.46 22.24
N ALA A 541 -2.24 5.36 22.83
CA ALA A 541 -2.09 5.14 24.26
C ALA A 541 -0.59 5.06 24.62
N LYS A 542 -0.20 5.68 25.73
CA LYS A 542 1.21 5.81 26.13
C LYS A 542 1.46 5.18 27.49
N ALA A 543 2.67 4.64 27.66
CA ALA A 543 3.14 4.16 28.95
C ALA A 543 3.36 5.33 29.92
N ALA A 544 3.71 5.03 31.17
CA ALA A 544 3.88 6.03 32.23
C ALA A 544 5.02 7.04 32.00
N ASP A 545 5.88 6.81 31.01
CA ASP A 545 6.91 7.76 30.59
C ASP A 545 6.36 8.85 29.63
N GLY A 546 5.10 8.74 29.21
CA GLY A 546 4.45 9.64 28.25
C GLY A 546 5.04 9.60 26.84
N LYS A 547 5.91 8.63 26.53
CA LYS A 547 6.63 8.54 25.24
C LYS A 547 6.47 7.18 24.59
N SER A 548 6.59 6.10 25.35
CA SER A 548 6.55 4.73 24.84
C SER A 548 5.12 4.33 24.48
N ALA A 549 4.93 3.71 23.31
CA ALA A 549 3.63 3.21 22.90
C ALA A 549 3.16 2.09 23.83
N LEU A 550 1.90 2.17 24.27
CA LEU A 550 1.26 1.16 25.10
C LEU A 550 0.33 0.30 24.24
N PRO A 551 0.57 -1.01 24.10
CA PRO A 551 -0.33 -1.88 23.34
C PRO A 551 -1.67 -2.04 24.06
N VAL A 552 -2.74 -1.59 23.40
CA VAL A 552 -4.10 -1.62 23.92
C VAL A 552 -5.06 -2.14 22.85
N TRP A 553 -5.99 -3.01 23.26
CA TRP A 553 -7.07 -3.52 22.41
C TRP A 553 -8.41 -3.42 23.11
N TYR A 554 -9.46 -3.33 22.31
CA TYR A 554 -10.84 -3.49 22.72
C TYR A 554 -11.43 -4.69 22.00
N HIS A 555 -12.10 -5.56 22.74
CA HIS A 555 -12.72 -6.76 22.20
C HIS A 555 -13.95 -7.12 23.03
N ASN A 556 -15.11 -7.27 22.39
CA ASN A 556 -16.36 -7.70 23.03
C ASN A 556 -16.71 -6.93 24.33
N GLY A 557 -16.61 -5.60 24.29
CA GLY A 557 -16.96 -4.74 25.43
C GLY A 557 -15.87 -4.60 26.50
N GLN A 558 -14.72 -5.26 26.32
CA GLN A 558 -13.64 -5.28 27.30
C GLN A 558 -12.37 -4.65 26.72
N VAL A 559 -11.60 -3.98 27.57
CA VAL A 559 -10.32 -3.35 27.20
C VAL A 559 -9.17 -4.15 27.79
N ILE A 560 -8.16 -4.40 26.96
CA ILE A 560 -6.95 -5.13 27.30
C ILE A 560 -5.80 -4.13 27.19
N VAL A 561 -5.09 -3.90 28.29
CA VAL A 561 -3.88 -3.08 28.34
C VAL A 561 -2.70 -3.97 28.64
N ALA A 562 -1.72 -4.07 27.75
CA ALA A 562 -0.61 -5.02 27.90
C ALA A 562 0.17 -4.80 29.21
N ALA A 563 0.42 -5.89 29.94
CA ALA A 563 1.21 -5.89 31.17
C ALA A 563 2.59 -5.25 30.98
N SER A 564 3.17 -4.69 32.05
CA SER A 564 4.46 -4.01 31.99
C SER A 564 5.60 -4.86 31.40
N SER A 565 5.56 -6.18 31.57
CA SER A 565 6.56 -7.12 31.00
C SER A 565 6.44 -7.35 29.48
N LEU A 566 5.34 -6.89 28.89
CA LEU A 566 5.03 -6.97 27.45
C LEU A 566 5.08 -5.59 26.77
N GLN A 567 5.27 -4.51 27.51
CA GLN A 567 5.43 -3.17 26.93
C GLN A 567 6.73 -3.08 26.12
N GLY A 568 6.67 -2.31 25.02
CA GLY A 568 7.79 -2.17 24.08
C GLY A 568 8.06 -3.39 23.18
N LYS A 569 7.23 -4.43 23.25
CA LYS A 569 7.33 -5.62 22.38
C LYS A 569 6.25 -5.59 21.29
N PRO A 570 6.52 -6.12 20.09
CA PRO A 570 5.48 -6.31 19.09
C PRO A 570 4.52 -7.41 19.56
N LEU A 571 3.23 -7.08 19.65
CA LEU A 571 2.21 -8.01 20.17
C LEU A 571 1.09 -8.18 19.16
N GLN A 572 0.64 -9.42 19.01
CA GLN A 572 -0.53 -9.80 18.24
C GLN A 572 -1.65 -10.27 19.19
N PHE A 573 -2.80 -9.61 19.11
CA PHE A 573 -4.01 -10.04 19.82
C PHE A 573 -4.72 -11.16 19.05
N LEU A 574 -5.08 -12.24 19.74
CA LEU A 574 -5.70 -13.45 19.17
C LEU A 574 -7.10 -13.72 19.71
N GLY A 575 -7.76 -12.73 20.31
CA GLY A 575 -9.08 -12.90 20.93
C GLY A 575 -9.02 -13.46 22.35
N PHE A 576 -10.19 -13.68 22.95
CA PHE A 576 -10.30 -14.28 24.28
C PHE A 576 -10.25 -15.80 24.26
N ASP A 577 -9.55 -16.38 25.23
CA ASP A 577 -9.59 -17.80 25.54
C ASP A 577 -10.94 -18.14 26.19
N SER A 578 -11.66 -19.10 25.60
CA SER A 578 -13.04 -19.41 26.01
C SER A 578 -13.16 -19.94 27.45
N ALA A 579 -12.11 -20.61 27.96
CA ALA A 579 -12.12 -21.19 29.29
C ALA A 579 -11.84 -20.15 30.40
N SER A 580 -10.95 -19.20 30.13
CA SER A 580 -10.47 -18.22 31.13
C SER A 580 -11.01 -16.80 30.93
N SER A 581 -11.69 -16.52 29.82
CA SER A 581 -12.06 -15.15 29.41
C SER A 581 -10.87 -14.18 29.36
N SER A 582 -9.65 -14.70 29.23
CA SER A 582 -8.42 -13.90 29.18
C SER A 582 -7.97 -13.67 27.74
N ALA A 583 -7.38 -12.52 27.48
CA ALA A 583 -6.77 -12.13 26.22
C ALA A 583 -5.60 -13.04 25.88
N ARG A 584 -5.59 -13.56 24.66
CA ARG A 584 -4.45 -14.28 24.10
C ARG A 584 -3.56 -13.29 23.35
N LEU A 585 -2.34 -13.13 23.84
CA LEU A 585 -1.34 -12.22 23.27
C LEU A 585 -0.13 -13.03 22.79
N PHE A 586 0.19 -12.94 21.51
CA PHE A 586 1.37 -13.56 20.93
C PHE A 586 2.46 -12.52 20.70
N GLU A 587 3.66 -12.80 21.16
CA GLU A 587 4.83 -11.96 20.97
C GLU A 587 5.75 -12.66 19.94
N PRO A 588 5.87 -12.13 18.70
CA PRO A 588 6.53 -12.85 17.61
C PRO A 588 8.04 -13.01 17.77
N GLU A 589 8.72 -12.08 18.44
CA GLU A 589 10.20 -12.07 18.52
C GLU A 589 10.75 -13.15 19.46
N SER A 590 10.17 -13.29 20.66
CA SER A 590 10.48 -14.36 21.60
C SER A 590 9.71 -15.65 21.30
N GLY A 591 8.67 -15.60 20.47
CA GLY A 591 7.86 -16.76 20.09
C GLY A 591 6.97 -17.26 21.22
N LYS A 592 6.57 -16.38 22.16
CA LYS A 592 5.81 -16.74 23.37
C LYS A 592 4.35 -16.31 23.26
N LEU A 593 3.48 -17.16 23.81
CA LEU A 593 2.03 -16.96 23.89
C LEU A 593 1.61 -16.74 25.34
N TYR A 594 0.85 -15.67 25.57
CA TYR A 594 0.45 -15.20 26.90
C TYR A 594 -1.08 -15.19 27.05
N LEU A 595 -1.55 -15.42 28.27
CA LEU A 595 -2.90 -15.11 28.73
C LEU A 595 -2.85 -13.91 29.68
N GLN A 596 -3.75 -12.95 29.46
CA GLN A 596 -3.89 -11.78 30.32
C GLN A 596 -5.35 -11.39 30.51
N ALA A 597 -5.78 -11.16 31.75
CA ALA A 597 -7.13 -10.70 32.01
C ALA A 597 -7.38 -9.27 31.43
N PRO A 598 -8.60 -8.96 30.99
CA PRO A 598 -9.00 -7.59 30.65
C PRO A 598 -9.05 -6.70 31.90
N MET A 599 -9.01 -5.38 31.71
CA MET A 599 -9.20 -4.41 32.79
C MET A 599 -10.68 -4.10 33.02
N THR A 600 -11.06 -3.83 34.28
CA THR A 600 -12.40 -3.34 34.61
C THR A 600 -12.54 -1.84 34.33
N SER A 601 -13.77 -1.34 34.25
CA SER A 601 -14.03 0.09 33.98
C SER A 601 -13.45 1.01 35.05
N GLU A 602 -13.52 0.58 36.32
CA GLU A 602 -12.98 1.31 37.48
C GLU A 602 -11.44 1.32 37.45
N ALA A 603 -10.82 0.20 37.07
CA ALA A 603 -9.37 0.10 36.93
C ALA A 603 -8.86 1.00 35.79
N LEU A 604 -9.57 1.05 34.66
CA LEU A 604 -9.23 1.94 33.54
C LEU A 604 -9.36 3.42 33.92
N ALA A 605 -10.43 3.79 34.64
CA ALA A 605 -10.61 5.16 35.13
C ALA A 605 -9.47 5.60 36.06
N THR A 606 -8.98 4.69 36.91
CA THR A 606 -7.83 4.95 37.78
C THR A 606 -6.52 4.98 37.00
N ALA A 607 -6.39 4.15 35.96
CA ALA A 607 -5.16 3.98 35.21
C ALA A 607 -4.87 5.11 34.21
N PHE A 608 -5.87 5.84 33.73
CA PHE A 608 -5.69 6.85 32.68
C PHE A 608 -6.15 8.26 33.07
N GLY A 609 -6.82 8.45 34.21
CA GLY A 609 -7.08 9.78 34.80
C GLY A 609 -7.89 10.79 33.95
N GLY A 610 -8.24 10.47 32.70
CA GLY A 610 -8.88 11.37 31.74
C GLY A 610 -8.08 11.63 30.46
N ASP A 611 -6.88 11.07 30.29
CA ASP A 611 -6.05 11.23 29.09
C ASP A 611 -5.61 9.86 28.49
N GLU A 612 -4.71 9.89 27.49
CA GLU A 612 -4.19 8.69 26.84
C GLU A 612 -2.93 8.09 27.49
N VAL A 613 -2.47 8.64 28.62
CA VAL A 613 -1.21 8.27 29.28
C VAL A 613 -1.49 7.41 30.52
N LEU A 614 -0.76 6.30 30.64
CA LEU A 614 -0.89 5.42 31.79
C LEU A 614 -0.31 6.08 33.05
N GLU A 615 -1.08 6.14 34.12
CA GLU A 615 -0.63 6.59 35.43
C GLU A 615 0.47 5.67 35.97
N ALA A 616 1.53 6.25 36.54
CA ALA A 616 2.65 5.48 37.09
C ALA A 616 2.25 4.54 38.25
N SER A 617 1.12 4.82 38.90
CA SER A 617 0.55 4.01 39.97
C SER A 617 -0.45 2.94 39.48
N ALA A 618 -0.72 2.88 38.17
CA ALA A 618 -1.69 1.95 37.60
C ALA A 618 -1.29 0.49 37.81
N GLN A 619 -2.21 -0.32 38.30
CA GLN A 619 -2.02 -1.76 38.43
C GLN A 619 -2.58 -2.48 37.21
N LEU A 620 -1.68 -2.99 36.37
CA LEU A 620 -2.04 -3.77 35.17
C LEU A 620 -2.16 -5.26 35.49
N PRO A 621 -3.13 -5.99 34.90
CA PRO A 621 -3.22 -7.44 35.03
C PRO A 621 -1.94 -8.14 34.56
N ALA A 622 -1.45 -9.11 35.32
CA ALA A 622 -0.24 -9.85 34.96
C ALA A 622 -0.49 -10.78 33.75
N ALA A 623 0.49 -10.86 32.86
CA ALA A 623 0.50 -11.81 31.75
C ALA A 623 1.14 -13.13 32.18
N THR A 624 0.47 -14.25 31.88
CA THR A 624 0.93 -15.61 32.20
C THR A 624 1.25 -16.38 30.93
N LEU A 625 2.32 -17.19 30.92
CA LEU A 625 2.69 -17.99 29.76
C LEU A 625 1.71 -19.16 29.57
N LEU A 626 1.12 -19.28 28.38
CA LEU A 626 0.20 -20.36 28.06
C LEU A 626 0.93 -21.65 27.66
N MET A 627 2.06 -21.54 26.95
CA MET A 627 2.86 -22.68 26.47
C MET A 627 4.36 -22.42 26.68
N PRO A 628 4.85 -22.39 27.94
CA PRO A 628 6.20 -21.94 28.25
C PRO A 628 7.31 -22.78 27.58
N GLN A 629 7.05 -24.07 27.38
CA GLN A 629 8.02 -25.04 26.84
C GLN A 629 8.10 -25.05 25.30
N VAL A 630 7.21 -24.33 24.62
CA VAL A 630 7.14 -24.31 23.16
C VAL A 630 7.60 -22.96 22.64
N GLN A 631 8.43 -22.97 21.61
CA GLN A 631 8.80 -21.77 20.88
C GLN A 631 8.01 -21.72 19.58
N LEU A 632 7.27 -20.64 19.37
CA LEU A 632 6.37 -20.47 18.25
C LEU A 632 6.96 -19.50 17.24
N ARG A 633 6.84 -19.84 15.96
CA ARG A 633 7.07 -18.92 14.84
C ARG A 633 5.83 -18.07 14.57
N SER A 634 4.64 -18.64 14.75
CA SER A 634 3.37 -17.92 14.59
C SER A 634 2.23 -18.56 15.38
N ALA A 635 1.24 -17.74 15.69
CA ALA A 635 -0.01 -18.17 16.30
C ALA A 635 -1.18 -17.46 15.60
N VAL A 636 -2.23 -18.21 15.25
CA VAL A 636 -3.38 -17.70 14.50
C VAL A 636 -4.66 -18.22 15.13
N GLN A 637 -5.63 -17.34 15.32
CA GLN A 637 -6.98 -17.73 15.73
C GLN A 637 -7.70 -18.40 14.57
N VAL A 638 -8.29 -19.56 14.83
CA VAL A 638 -9.17 -20.31 13.93
C VAL A 638 -10.47 -20.65 14.65
N ASP A 639 -11.52 -21.06 13.95
CA ASP A 639 -12.81 -21.40 14.58
C ASP A 639 -12.63 -22.45 15.69
N ALA A 640 -11.72 -23.39 15.43
CA ALA A 640 -11.33 -24.48 16.32
C ALA A 640 -10.57 -24.08 17.59
N GLY A 641 -10.05 -22.86 17.67
CA GLY A 641 -9.14 -22.42 18.71
C GLY A 641 -7.91 -21.71 18.14
N LEU A 642 -6.71 -22.19 18.42
CA LEU A 642 -5.47 -21.61 17.92
C LEU A 642 -4.70 -22.60 17.05
N ARG A 643 -4.32 -22.16 15.86
CA ARG A 643 -3.29 -22.82 15.06
C ARG A 643 -1.94 -22.22 15.40
N LEU A 644 -1.02 -23.04 15.90
CA LEU A 644 0.29 -22.64 16.39
C LEU A 644 1.35 -23.31 15.52
N THR A 645 2.25 -22.53 14.91
CA THR A 645 3.39 -23.06 14.19
C THR A 645 4.63 -22.91 15.06
N THR A 646 5.31 -24.01 15.36
CA THR A 646 6.54 -24.01 16.15
C THR A 646 7.72 -23.44 15.37
N ALA A 647 8.79 -23.09 16.06
CA ALA A 647 10.03 -22.64 15.43
C ALA A 647 10.64 -23.70 14.48
N GLN A 648 10.40 -24.99 14.76
CA GLN A 648 10.87 -26.12 13.97
C GLN A 648 9.98 -26.41 12.76
N GLY A 649 8.73 -25.92 12.73
CA GLY A 649 7.78 -26.11 11.63
C GLY A 649 6.72 -27.18 11.88
N GLU A 650 6.55 -27.65 13.13
CA GLU A 650 5.35 -28.38 13.52
C GLU A 650 4.15 -27.44 13.61
N ILE A 651 2.96 -27.91 13.22
CA ILE A 651 1.72 -27.14 13.28
C ILE A 651 0.76 -27.84 14.24
N LEU A 652 0.53 -27.18 15.36
CA LEU A 652 -0.34 -27.63 16.44
C LEU A 652 -1.69 -26.92 16.35
N LEU A 653 -2.76 -27.64 16.66
CA LEU A 653 -4.07 -27.07 16.95
C LEU A 653 -4.27 -27.14 18.47
N ARG A 654 -4.39 -25.98 19.12
CA ARG A 654 -4.90 -25.88 20.48
C ARG A 654 -6.38 -25.59 20.41
N THR A 655 -7.22 -26.55 20.79
CA THR A 655 -8.67 -26.42 20.76
C THR A 655 -9.16 -25.34 21.73
N ASN A 656 -10.42 -24.92 21.59
CA ASN A 656 -11.06 -24.03 22.56
C ASN A 656 -11.13 -24.62 23.99
N SER A 657 -11.15 -25.96 24.13
CA SER A 657 -11.04 -26.68 25.43
C SER A 657 -9.62 -26.65 26.00
N GLY A 658 -8.63 -26.25 25.22
CA GLY A 658 -7.22 -26.16 25.62
C GLY A 658 -6.38 -27.38 25.26
N ASP A 659 -6.95 -28.40 24.62
CA ASP A 659 -6.25 -29.60 24.17
C ASP A 659 -5.32 -29.26 22.99
N VAL A 660 -4.08 -29.72 23.05
CA VAL A 660 -3.08 -29.46 22.01
C VAL A 660 -2.83 -30.73 21.22
N GLN A 661 -3.00 -30.66 19.90
CA GLN A 661 -2.74 -31.78 19.00
C GLN A 661 -1.91 -31.34 17.80
N LEU A 662 -0.93 -32.14 17.41
CA LEU A 662 -0.24 -31.97 16.13
C LEU A 662 -1.19 -32.31 14.98
N VAL A 663 -1.38 -31.37 14.05
CA VAL A 663 -2.29 -31.51 12.91
C VAL A 663 -1.59 -31.42 11.56
N ALA A 664 -0.42 -30.79 11.50
CA ALA A 664 0.35 -30.66 10.27
C ALA A 664 1.85 -30.43 10.52
N VAL A 665 2.65 -30.53 9.47
CA VAL A 665 4.03 -30.04 9.42
C VAL A 665 4.22 -29.16 8.19
N ASP A 666 5.02 -28.10 8.33
CA ASP A 666 5.28 -27.15 7.25
C ASP A 666 6.29 -27.71 6.22
N LYS A 667 6.48 -26.98 5.12
CA LYS A 667 7.43 -27.34 4.05
C LYS A 667 8.88 -27.36 4.56
N GLY A 668 9.26 -26.44 5.44
CA GLY A 668 10.62 -26.32 5.96
C GLY A 668 11.00 -27.53 6.81
N TRP A 669 10.10 -27.96 7.69
CA TRP A 669 10.26 -29.17 8.51
C TRP A 669 10.44 -30.41 7.63
N GLN A 670 9.60 -30.57 6.59
CA GLN A 670 9.71 -31.70 5.66
C GLN A 670 11.05 -31.73 4.92
N GLN A 671 11.54 -30.57 4.48
CA GLN A 671 12.83 -30.46 3.79
C GLN A 671 14.01 -30.81 4.71
N GLN A 672 13.96 -30.41 5.98
CA GLN A 672 14.99 -30.75 6.97
C GLN A 672 15.05 -32.25 7.27
N HIS A 673 13.92 -32.97 7.10
CA HIS A 673 13.79 -34.40 7.40
C HIS A 673 13.65 -35.28 6.16
N LEU A 674 13.97 -34.78 4.96
CA LEU A 674 13.71 -35.48 3.69
C LEU A 674 14.32 -36.89 3.65
N GLY A 675 15.53 -37.07 4.20
CA GLY A 675 16.26 -38.34 4.19
C GLY A 675 15.70 -39.42 5.13
N ASN A 676 14.84 -39.07 6.09
CA ASN A 676 14.27 -39.99 7.09
C ASN A 676 12.82 -39.64 7.45
N LEU A 677 12.08 -39.09 6.49
CA LEU A 677 10.78 -38.46 6.72
C LEU A 677 9.76 -39.37 7.44
N PRO A 678 9.57 -40.65 7.07
CA PRO A 678 8.63 -41.53 7.79
C PRO A 678 8.99 -41.72 9.28
N GLN A 679 10.28 -41.90 9.59
CA GLN A 679 10.74 -42.08 10.97
C GLN A 679 10.64 -40.77 11.76
N ALA A 680 10.95 -39.64 11.13
CA ALA A 680 10.80 -38.31 11.74
C ALA A 680 9.32 -38.01 12.05
N LEU A 681 8.41 -38.34 11.13
CA LEU A 681 6.96 -38.19 11.31
C LEU A 681 6.45 -39.05 12.47
N ALA A 682 6.84 -40.34 12.52
CA ALA A 682 6.48 -41.22 13.64
C ALA A 682 6.98 -40.71 15.00
N LYS A 683 8.19 -40.14 15.03
CA LYS A 683 8.78 -39.56 16.25
C LYS A 683 8.00 -38.32 16.71
N VAL A 684 7.71 -37.39 15.80
CA VAL A 684 7.00 -36.14 16.15
C VAL A 684 5.54 -36.41 16.52
N THR A 685 4.88 -37.39 15.87
CA THR A 685 3.53 -37.83 16.29
C THR A 685 3.55 -38.44 17.67
N GLY A 686 4.57 -39.22 18.01
CA GLY A 686 4.74 -39.80 19.35
C GLY A 686 4.98 -38.73 20.42
N GLN A 687 5.79 -37.71 20.11
CA GLN A 687 6.07 -36.58 21.00
C GLN A 687 4.80 -35.81 21.37
N TRP A 688 3.90 -35.58 20.40
CA TRP A 688 2.68 -34.81 20.59
C TRP A 688 1.42 -35.65 20.85
N GLY A 689 1.54 -36.98 20.97
CA GLY A 689 0.41 -37.88 21.14
C GLY A 689 -0.64 -37.77 20.03
N ALA A 690 -0.20 -37.46 18.80
CA ALA A 690 -1.07 -37.20 17.67
C ALA A 690 -1.93 -38.43 17.31
N LYS A 691 -3.18 -38.20 16.93
CA LYS A 691 -4.10 -39.24 16.43
C LYS A 691 -4.66 -38.84 15.07
N GLY A 692 -5.09 -39.82 14.28
CA GLY A 692 -5.66 -39.57 12.97
C GLY A 692 -4.59 -39.29 11.93
N VAL A 693 -4.69 -38.15 11.24
CA VAL A 693 -3.90 -37.86 10.04
C VAL A 693 -3.25 -36.50 10.15
N LEU A 694 -1.95 -36.43 9.86
CA LEU A 694 -1.22 -35.17 9.72
C LEU A 694 -1.26 -34.69 8.28
N THR A 695 -1.40 -33.39 8.10
CA THR A 695 -1.28 -32.73 6.80
C THR A 695 0.19 -32.32 6.56
N LEU A 696 0.76 -32.68 5.41
CA LEU A 696 2.12 -32.34 5.01
C LEU A 696 2.06 -31.18 4.00
N GLN A 697 2.28 -29.94 4.46
CA GLN A 697 2.07 -28.76 3.61
C GLN A 697 3.15 -28.63 2.52
N GLY A 698 2.74 -28.38 1.27
CA GLY A 698 3.63 -28.17 0.12
C GLY A 698 3.03 -27.18 -0.90
N ALA A 699 3.88 -26.58 -1.74
CA ALA A 699 3.45 -25.57 -2.72
C ALA A 699 2.75 -26.19 -3.95
N ASP A 700 3.22 -27.37 -4.39
CA ASP A 700 2.77 -28.02 -5.63
C ASP A 700 2.16 -29.42 -5.39
N SER A 701 2.17 -29.89 -4.14
CA SER A 701 1.57 -31.17 -3.74
C SER A 701 1.16 -31.12 -2.27
N GLN A 702 -0.01 -31.67 -1.98
CA GLN A 702 -0.49 -31.85 -0.62
C GLN A 702 -0.26 -33.31 -0.22
N GLY A 703 0.42 -33.51 0.91
CA GLY A 703 0.64 -34.82 1.50
C GLY A 703 -0.16 -35.02 2.78
N TRP A 704 -0.31 -36.29 3.17
CA TRP A 704 -0.93 -36.73 4.41
C TRP A 704 -0.16 -37.90 5.01
N PHE A 705 -0.06 -37.94 6.33
CA PHE A 705 0.53 -39.05 7.08
C PHE A 705 -0.50 -39.63 8.04
N ASP A 706 -0.90 -40.88 7.81
CA ASP A 706 -1.79 -41.59 8.71
C ASP A 706 -1.01 -42.15 9.89
N VAL A 707 -1.29 -41.63 11.08
CA VAL A 707 -0.52 -41.93 12.30
C VAL A 707 -0.69 -43.38 12.72
N ALA A 708 -1.88 -43.97 12.50
CA ALA A 708 -2.18 -45.34 12.92
C ALA A 708 -1.42 -46.38 12.10
N SER A 709 -1.36 -46.21 10.77
CA SER A 709 -0.65 -47.13 9.87
C SER A 709 0.82 -46.76 9.63
N GLY A 710 1.22 -45.52 9.94
CA GLY A 710 2.54 -44.98 9.61
C GLY A 710 2.75 -44.76 8.11
N GLN A 711 1.68 -44.68 7.32
CA GLN A 711 1.74 -44.55 5.88
C GLN A 711 1.58 -43.10 5.41
N MET A 712 2.28 -42.77 4.33
CA MET A 712 2.19 -41.48 3.66
C MET A 712 1.38 -41.59 2.37
N PHE A 713 0.56 -40.57 2.13
CA PHE A 713 -0.21 -40.37 0.91
C PHE A 713 0.13 -39.00 0.36
N ALA A 714 0.35 -38.88 -0.94
CA ALA A 714 0.62 -37.59 -1.57
C ALA A 714 0.02 -37.58 -2.97
N SER A 715 -0.38 -36.40 -3.44
CA SER A 715 -0.82 -36.22 -4.81
C SER A 715 -0.36 -34.88 -5.39
N THR A 716 -0.02 -34.92 -6.68
CA THR A 716 0.18 -33.75 -7.55
C THR A 716 -1.00 -33.55 -8.52
N GLY A 717 -1.97 -34.46 -8.52
CA GLY A 717 -3.10 -34.49 -9.47
C GLY A 717 -4.40 -33.87 -8.95
N ILE A 718 -4.38 -33.30 -7.75
CA ILE A 718 -5.49 -32.52 -7.19
C ILE A 718 -5.07 -31.05 -7.30
N PRO A 719 -5.89 -30.16 -7.91
CA PRO A 719 -5.60 -28.74 -7.93
C PRO A 719 -5.24 -28.25 -6.53
N ALA A 720 -4.22 -27.39 -6.43
CA ALA A 720 -3.78 -26.84 -5.16
C ALA A 720 -4.93 -26.03 -4.54
N ALA A 721 -5.66 -26.67 -3.64
CA ALA A 721 -6.74 -26.08 -2.89
C ALA A 721 -6.34 -26.07 -1.42
N SER A 722 -6.73 -25.00 -0.76
CA SER A 722 -6.27 -24.69 0.58
C SER A 722 -6.97 -25.60 1.62
N ASP A 723 -8.11 -26.20 1.27
CA ASP A 723 -9.01 -26.88 2.19
C ASP A 723 -9.23 -28.37 1.88
N LEU A 724 -8.24 -29.04 1.27
CA LEU A 724 -8.31 -30.47 0.99
C LEU A 724 -8.51 -31.28 2.29
N ARG A 725 -9.58 -32.09 2.32
CA ARG A 725 -9.96 -32.89 3.49
C ARG A 725 -9.60 -34.36 3.28
N PHE A 726 -8.76 -34.90 4.16
CA PHE A 726 -8.51 -36.35 4.17
C PHE A 726 -9.71 -37.08 4.78
N ILE A 727 -10.37 -37.93 3.99
CA ILE A 727 -11.57 -38.65 4.43
C ILE A 727 -11.18 -39.99 5.10
N GLY A 728 -10.20 -40.70 4.54
CA GLY A 728 -9.73 -41.95 5.13
C GLY A 728 -8.91 -42.82 4.17
N VAL A 729 -8.27 -43.85 4.72
CA VAL A 729 -7.57 -44.89 3.97
C VAL A 729 -8.59 -45.87 3.37
N ALA A 730 -8.32 -46.37 2.16
CA ALA A 730 -9.21 -47.33 1.51
C ALA A 730 -9.20 -48.69 2.23
N ALA A 731 -10.39 -49.26 2.44
CA ALA A 731 -10.54 -50.56 3.11
C ALA A 731 -9.90 -51.71 2.30
N GLU A 732 -9.98 -51.64 0.98
CA GLU A 732 -9.44 -52.63 0.05
C GLU A 732 -7.91 -52.55 -0.11
N SER A 733 -7.28 -51.42 0.23
CA SER A 733 -5.85 -51.24 0.09
C SER A 733 -5.33 -50.15 1.00
N GLN A 734 -4.40 -50.52 1.87
CA GLN A 734 -3.68 -49.57 2.70
C GLN A 734 -2.84 -48.58 1.86
N ARG A 735 -2.55 -48.85 0.58
CA ARG A 735 -1.77 -47.95 -0.29
C ARG A 735 -2.60 -46.89 -1.01
N SER A 736 -3.87 -46.71 -0.66
CA SER A 736 -4.71 -45.67 -1.24
C SER A 736 -5.56 -44.97 -0.19
N ALA A 737 -5.86 -43.70 -0.42
CA ALA A 737 -6.68 -42.88 0.47
C ALA A 737 -7.68 -42.05 -0.32
N TYR A 738 -8.71 -41.56 0.37
CA TYR A 738 -9.73 -40.68 -0.18
C TYR A 738 -9.57 -39.27 0.35
N VAL A 739 -9.60 -38.29 -0.56
CA VAL A 739 -9.43 -36.87 -0.28
C VAL A 739 -10.54 -36.10 -0.95
N TYR A 740 -11.23 -35.24 -0.21
CA TYR A 740 -12.27 -34.37 -0.74
C TYR A 740 -11.71 -32.96 -0.97
N SER A 741 -12.03 -32.37 -2.12
CA SER A 741 -11.78 -30.96 -2.43
C SER A 741 -13.11 -30.22 -2.39
N PRO A 742 -13.34 -29.35 -1.38
CA PRO A 742 -14.52 -28.50 -1.34
C PRO A 742 -14.54 -27.48 -2.48
N THR A 743 -13.37 -26.95 -2.86
CA THR A 743 -13.23 -26.02 -3.99
C THR A 743 -13.70 -26.63 -5.31
N GLU A 744 -13.33 -27.87 -5.58
CA GLU A 744 -13.75 -28.61 -6.79
C GLU A 744 -15.07 -29.38 -6.60
N GLN A 745 -15.64 -29.34 -5.39
CA GLN A 745 -16.76 -30.16 -4.93
C GLN A 745 -16.62 -31.61 -5.42
N ALA A 746 -15.46 -32.22 -5.15
CA ALA A 746 -15.09 -33.50 -5.75
C ALA A 746 -14.33 -34.39 -4.78
N LEU A 747 -14.67 -35.68 -4.81
CA LEU A 747 -13.97 -36.72 -4.06
C LEU A 747 -12.92 -37.39 -4.96
N TYR A 748 -11.70 -37.51 -4.46
CA TYR A 748 -10.57 -38.12 -5.14
C TYR A 748 -10.10 -39.36 -4.40
N LYS A 749 -9.67 -40.37 -5.17
CA LYS A 749 -8.87 -41.49 -4.67
C LYS A 749 -7.41 -41.27 -5.04
N VAL A 750 -6.55 -41.22 -4.03
CA VAL A 750 -5.10 -41.01 -4.18
C VAL A 750 -4.39 -42.34 -4.06
N LYS A 751 -3.55 -42.69 -5.05
CA LYS A 751 -2.72 -43.90 -5.07
C LYS A 751 -1.41 -43.65 -5.83
N GLN A 752 -0.27 -43.90 -5.19
CA GLN A 752 1.07 -43.76 -5.79
C GLN A 752 1.31 -42.42 -6.52
N GLY A 753 0.88 -41.30 -5.92
CA GLY A 753 1.04 -39.96 -6.50
C GLY A 753 -0.07 -39.53 -7.46
N ALA A 754 -0.78 -40.48 -8.08
CA ALA A 754 -1.92 -40.20 -8.94
C ALA A 754 -3.20 -39.95 -8.12
N ALA A 755 -4.06 -39.06 -8.62
CA ALA A 755 -5.40 -38.83 -8.10
C ALA A 755 -6.44 -39.15 -9.18
N GLN A 756 -7.42 -39.98 -8.80
CA GLN A 756 -8.59 -40.30 -9.63
C GLN A 756 -9.81 -39.58 -9.04
N LYS A 757 -10.44 -38.69 -9.80
CA LYS A 757 -11.73 -38.09 -9.42
C LYS A 757 -12.82 -39.18 -9.47
N LEU A 758 -13.53 -39.38 -8.38
CA LEU A 758 -14.58 -40.40 -8.25
C LEU A 758 -15.98 -39.87 -8.57
N GLY A 759 -16.20 -38.58 -8.38
CA GLY A 759 -17.51 -37.95 -8.59
C GLY A 759 -17.55 -36.52 -8.09
N HIS A 760 -18.69 -35.87 -8.33
CA HIS A 760 -19.03 -34.56 -7.78
C HIS A 760 -19.85 -34.76 -6.51
N TYR A 761 -19.50 -34.01 -5.46
CA TYR A 761 -20.14 -34.09 -4.15
C TYR A 761 -20.16 -32.70 -3.54
N GLY A 762 -21.34 -32.21 -3.16
CA GLY A 762 -21.52 -30.93 -2.48
C GLY A 762 -20.85 -30.92 -1.10
N ASN A 763 -20.78 -32.07 -0.43
CA ASN A 763 -20.00 -32.27 0.78
C ASN A 763 -19.62 -33.75 0.96
N VAL A 764 -18.43 -34.01 1.50
CA VAL A 764 -18.03 -35.34 1.98
C VAL A 764 -17.37 -35.18 3.33
N GLU A 765 -17.90 -35.89 4.32
CA GLU A 765 -17.44 -35.77 5.70
C GLU A 765 -17.47 -37.14 6.37
N ARG A 766 -16.37 -37.52 7.01
CA ARG A 766 -16.37 -38.66 7.92
C ARG A 766 -16.70 -38.14 9.32
N ILE A 767 -17.47 -38.86 10.14
CA ILE A 767 -17.74 -38.58 11.57
C ILE A 767 -17.60 -39.90 12.35
N GLY A 768 -16.56 -40.07 13.19
CA GLY A 768 -16.18 -41.38 13.75
C GLY A 768 -16.09 -42.50 12.70
N SER A 769 -16.91 -43.53 12.89
CA SER A 769 -17.10 -44.69 12.00
C SER A 769 -18.23 -44.51 10.97
N SER A 770 -18.76 -43.28 10.82
CA SER A 770 -19.78 -42.92 9.85
C SER A 770 -19.21 -42.03 8.74
N LEU A 771 -19.78 -42.14 7.54
CA LEU A 771 -19.44 -41.31 6.38
C LEU A 771 -20.71 -40.63 5.85
N LEU A 772 -20.64 -39.33 5.61
CA LEU A 772 -21.67 -38.53 4.95
C LEU A 772 -21.20 -38.21 3.53
N LEU A 773 -22.03 -38.50 2.54
CA LEU A 773 -21.89 -38.00 1.17
C LEU A 773 -23.14 -37.21 0.78
N GLN A 774 -22.93 -35.98 0.33
CA GLN A 774 -23.97 -35.08 -0.12
C GLN A 774 -23.76 -34.78 -1.61
N GLY A 775 -24.82 -34.87 -2.42
CA GLY A 775 -24.84 -34.39 -3.80
C GLY A 775 -24.69 -32.87 -3.90
N GLY A 776 -24.44 -32.37 -5.10
CA GLY A 776 -24.04 -30.99 -5.38
C GLY A 776 -25.15 -29.96 -5.15
N GLY A 777 -26.43 -30.34 -5.26
CA GLY A 777 -27.63 -29.54 -4.98
C GLY A 777 -27.81 -28.23 -5.79
N GLY A 778 -26.76 -27.67 -6.39
CA GLY A 778 -26.75 -26.44 -7.15
C GLY A 778 -26.74 -26.68 -8.66
N GLY A 779 -27.71 -26.10 -9.37
CA GLY A 779 -27.70 -26.00 -10.83
C GLY A 779 -28.47 -27.10 -11.60
N GLY A 780 -29.30 -27.91 -10.94
CA GLY A 780 -30.14 -28.91 -11.60
C GLY A 780 -29.37 -30.08 -12.23
N ARG A 781 -28.16 -30.35 -11.72
CA ARG A 781 -27.29 -31.43 -12.20
C ARG A 781 -27.72 -32.76 -11.58
N GLN A 782 -27.61 -33.86 -12.35
CA GLN A 782 -27.86 -35.22 -11.89
C GLN A 782 -26.56 -35.81 -11.34
N ASP A 783 -26.53 -36.17 -10.06
CA ASP A 783 -25.35 -36.72 -9.40
C ASP A 783 -25.45 -38.24 -9.21
N GLU A 784 -24.29 -38.90 -9.26
CA GLU A 784 -24.17 -40.33 -8.98
C GLU A 784 -23.45 -40.53 -7.65
N LEU A 785 -24.20 -40.94 -6.63
CA LEU A 785 -23.70 -41.18 -5.28
C LEU A 785 -23.26 -42.65 -5.15
N ALA A 786 -21.95 -42.87 -5.30
CA ALA A 786 -21.31 -44.18 -5.16
C ALA A 786 -20.33 -44.17 -3.97
N PRO A 787 -20.69 -44.72 -2.80
CA PRO A 787 -19.87 -44.58 -1.60
C PRO A 787 -18.52 -45.32 -1.69
N PRO A 788 -17.41 -44.65 -1.34
CA PRO A 788 -16.08 -45.26 -1.35
C PRO A 788 -15.89 -46.22 -0.16
N LEU A 789 -15.12 -47.31 -0.31
CA LEU A 789 -14.85 -48.22 0.82
C LEU A 789 -13.76 -47.67 1.75
N ILE A 790 -14.13 -47.18 2.93
CA ILE A 790 -13.19 -46.54 3.88
C ILE A 790 -12.93 -47.43 5.10
N ALA A 791 -11.66 -47.62 5.43
CA ALA A 791 -11.25 -48.39 6.59
C ALA A 791 -11.73 -47.76 7.91
N GLY A 792 -12.33 -48.58 8.79
CA GLY A 792 -12.88 -48.15 10.07
C GLY A 792 -14.13 -47.29 9.96
N VAL A 793 -14.84 -47.38 8.82
CA VAL A 793 -16.18 -46.81 8.63
C VAL A 793 -17.12 -47.97 8.33
N ASP A 794 -18.18 -48.12 9.11
CA ASP A 794 -19.17 -49.21 8.99
C ASP A 794 -20.58 -48.69 8.72
N SER A 795 -20.77 -47.37 8.72
CA SER A 795 -22.04 -46.73 8.38
C SER A 795 -21.85 -45.60 7.36
N VAL A 796 -22.83 -45.42 6.47
CA VAL A 796 -22.82 -44.34 5.48
C VAL A 796 -24.19 -43.69 5.36
N VAL A 797 -24.21 -42.36 5.24
CA VAL A 797 -25.38 -41.52 5.01
C VAL A 797 -25.23 -40.87 3.65
N LEU A 798 -26.25 -41.03 2.80
CA LEU A 798 -26.30 -40.51 1.45
C LEU A 798 -27.47 -39.55 1.32
N HIS A 799 -27.20 -38.39 0.76
CA HIS A 799 -28.18 -37.35 0.51
C HIS A 799 -27.97 -36.81 -0.90
N GLY A 800 -28.92 -37.07 -1.80
CA GLY A 800 -28.92 -36.55 -3.18
C GLY A 800 -28.97 -35.03 -3.22
N GLY A 801 -29.90 -34.45 -2.46
CA GLY A 801 -30.26 -33.05 -2.61
C GLY A 801 -31.42 -32.94 -3.60
N GLY A 802 -31.46 -31.87 -4.41
CA GLY A 802 -32.47 -31.72 -5.46
C GLY A 802 -31.94 -32.05 -6.85
N ALA A 803 -32.84 -32.49 -7.74
CA ALA A 803 -32.64 -33.05 -9.10
C ALA A 803 -32.73 -34.59 -9.14
N ASN A 804 -32.54 -35.21 -10.31
CA ASN A 804 -32.72 -36.67 -10.49
C ASN A 804 -31.39 -37.40 -10.21
N ASP A 805 -31.12 -37.72 -8.95
CA ASP A 805 -29.89 -38.35 -8.49
C ASP A 805 -29.97 -39.89 -8.52
N THR A 806 -28.79 -40.52 -8.57
CA THR A 806 -28.67 -41.99 -8.55
C THR A 806 -27.75 -42.46 -7.43
N TYR A 807 -28.32 -43.20 -6.47
CA TYR A 807 -27.59 -43.95 -5.45
C TYR A 807 -27.18 -45.32 -6.03
N ARG A 808 -25.89 -45.54 -6.28
CA ARG A 808 -25.40 -46.80 -6.87
C ARG A 808 -24.60 -47.60 -5.86
N PHE A 809 -25.11 -48.78 -5.49
CA PHE A 809 -24.43 -49.67 -4.55
C PHE A 809 -23.74 -50.79 -5.31
N SER A 810 -22.48 -51.05 -4.98
CA SER A 810 -21.73 -52.19 -5.50
C SER A 810 -21.80 -53.36 -4.49
N PRO A 811 -21.60 -54.62 -4.93
CA PRO A 811 -21.56 -55.76 -4.00
C PRO A 811 -20.53 -55.58 -2.88
N ALA A 812 -19.37 -54.97 -3.18
CA ALA A 812 -18.33 -54.71 -2.19
C ALA A 812 -18.74 -53.64 -1.16
N MET A 813 -19.45 -52.60 -1.59
CA MET A 813 -20.01 -51.57 -0.72
C MET A 813 -21.10 -52.13 0.20
N TRP A 814 -21.99 -52.95 -0.36
CA TRP A 814 -23.08 -53.58 0.39
C TRP A 814 -22.59 -54.54 1.48
N ALA A 815 -21.48 -55.24 1.23
CA ALA A 815 -20.85 -56.12 2.22
C ALA A 815 -20.00 -55.37 3.27
N HIS A 816 -19.52 -54.16 2.96
CA HIS A 816 -18.63 -53.39 3.83
C HIS A 816 -19.40 -52.59 4.89
N TYR A 817 -20.48 -51.93 4.50
CA TYR A 817 -21.28 -51.10 5.39
C TYR A 817 -22.35 -51.94 6.08
N ARG A 818 -22.39 -51.90 7.42
CA ARG A 818 -23.47 -52.50 8.22
C ARG A 818 -24.76 -51.70 8.12
N THR A 819 -24.64 -50.37 8.00
CA THR A 819 -25.79 -49.48 7.89
C THR A 819 -25.60 -48.48 6.75
N VAL A 820 -26.56 -48.44 5.84
CA VAL A 820 -26.63 -47.45 4.77
C VAL A 820 -27.88 -46.63 5.00
N VAL A 821 -27.78 -45.32 5.10
CA VAL A 821 -28.93 -44.42 5.26
C VAL A 821 -29.09 -43.61 4.00
N ILE A 822 -30.28 -43.60 3.43
CA ILE A 822 -30.67 -42.67 2.37
C ILE A 822 -31.59 -41.63 2.99
N ASP A 823 -31.14 -40.39 2.93
CA ASP A 823 -31.90 -39.22 3.33
C ASP A 823 -32.31 -38.44 2.08
N ASN A 824 -33.40 -38.89 1.46
CA ASN A 824 -33.86 -38.39 0.16
C ASN A 824 -34.64 -37.07 0.24
N ASP A 825 -34.26 -36.16 1.13
CA ASP A 825 -34.97 -34.90 1.35
C ASP A 825 -34.81 -33.94 0.16
N ASP A 826 -35.80 -33.92 -0.73
CA ASP A 826 -35.94 -32.92 -1.80
C ASP A 826 -37.34 -32.29 -1.75
N PRO A 827 -37.46 -31.01 -1.36
CA PRO A 827 -38.70 -30.25 -1.47
C PRO A 827 -39.24 -30.16 -2.90
N GLY A 828 -38.37 -30.21 -3.91
CA GLY A 828 -38.72 -30.20 -5.34
C GLY A 828 -39.27 -31.53 -5.86
N GLN A 829 -39.15 -32.60 -5.08
CA GLN A 829 -39.62 -33.95 -5.37
C GLN A 829 -39.16 -34.51 -6.73
N ALA A 830 -37.92 -34.19 -7.12
CA ALA A 830 -37.30 -34.80 -8.28
C ALA A 830 -37.16 -36.32 -8.07
N LEU A 831 -37.21 -37.09 -9.16
CA LEU A 831 -37.27 -38.55 -9.06
C LEU A 831 -35.86 -39.14 -8.99
N ASP A 832 -35.53 -39.72 -7.84
CA ASP A 832 -34.25 -40.37 -7.59
C ASP A 832 -34.30 -41.87 -7.78
N ARG A 833 -33.12 -42.47 -8.00
CA ARG A 833 -32.97 -43.92 -8.21
C ARG A 833 -31.96 -44.51 -7.25
N LEU A 834 -32.31 -45.63 -6.65
CA LEU A 834 -31.43 -46.48 -5.87
C LEU A 834 -31.22 -47.80 -6.60
N ILE A 835 -29.97 -48.13 -6.90
CA ILE A 835 -29.60 -49.40 -7.54
C ILE A 835 -28.92 -50.30 -6.50
N LEU A 836 -29.63 -51.34 -6.07
CA LEU A 836 -29.15 -52.34 -5.12
C LEU A 836 -28.37 -53.47 -5.82
N PRO A 837 -27.28 -54.00 -5.23
CA PRO A 837 -26.45 -55.03 -5.86
C PRO A 837 -26.96 -56.45 -5.58
N VAL A 838 -28.29 -56.61 -5.46
CA VAL A 838 -28.94 -57.90 -5.20
C VAL A 838 -29.75 -58.29 -6.43
N ALA A 839 -29.72 -59.58 -6.78
CA ALA A 839 -30.36 -60.09 -8.00
C ALA A 839 -31.84 -60.46 -7.81
N ASP A 840 -32.25 -60.82 -6.58
CA ASP A 840 -33.65 -60.99 -6.21
C ASP A 840 -33.93 -60.39 -4.82
N GLY A 841 -35.15 -59.90 -4.60
CA GLY A 841 -35.55 -59.30 -3.33
C GLY A 841 -35.90 -60.30 -2.22
N LYS A 842 -35.68 -61.61 -2.40
CA LYS A 842 -36.17 -62.64 -1.45
C LYS A 842 -35.46 -62.60 -0.11
N ASN A 843 -34.16 -62.29 -0.13
CA ASN A 843 -33.34 -62.20 1.08
C ASN A 843 -33.36 -60.81 1.72
N ILE A 844 -34.12 -59.86 1.16
CA ILE A 844 -34.26 -58.52 1.71
C ILE A 844 -35.57 -58.44 2.51
N LEU A 845 -35.43 -58.33 3.82
CA LEU A 845 -36.54 -58.16 4.76
C LEU A 845 -36.86 -56.68 4.94
N VAL A 846 -38.09 -56.29 4.65
CA VAL A 846 -38.59 -54.93 4.79
C VAL A 846 -39.30 -54.80 6.13
N SER A 847 -38.86 -53.86 6.96
CA SER A 847 -39.43 -53.60 8.29
C SER A 847 -39.59 -52.10 8.55
N ARG A 848 -40.37 -51.76 9.58
CA ARG A 848 -40.61 -50.37 10.00
C ARG A 848 -39.89 -50.08 11.31
N GLN A 849 -39.21 -48.94 11.39
CA GLN A 849 -38.66 -48.42 12.65
C GLN A 849 -39.02 -46.94 12.81
N GLY A 850 -40.03 -46.64 13.63
CA GLY A 850 -40.53 -45.28 13.82
C GLY A 850 -41.09 -44.68 12.52
N GLU A 851 -40.46 -43.59 12.07
CA GLU A 851 -40.76 -42.89 10.80
C GLU A 851 -39.90 -43.36 9.60
N ASN A 852 -39.04 -44.35 9.79
CA ASN A 852 -38.13 -44.88 8.77
C ASN A 852 -38.57 -46.28 8.30
N VAL A 853 -38.15 -46.65 7.09
CA VAL A 853 -38.28 -48.02 6.54
C VAL A 853 -36.89 -48.64 6.43
N LEU A 854 -36.75 -49.88 6.93
CA LEU A 854 -35.50 -50.63 6.89
C LEU A 854 -35.62 -51.78 5.88
N LEU A 855 -34.62 -51.93 5.02
CA LEU A 855 -34.41 -53.07 4.15
C LEU A 855 -33.17 -53.81 4.66
N THR A 856 -33.36 -54.96 5.30
CA THR A 856 -32.28 -55.75 5.90
C THR A 856 -31.99 -56.97 5.04
N ASP A 857 -30.75 -57.09 4.58
CA ASP A 857 -30.26 -58.28 3.90
C ASP A 857 -29.97 -59.39 4.93
N ALA A 858 -30.74 -60.48 4.87
CA ALA A 858 -30.59 -61.61 5.79
C ALA A 858 -29.27 -62.39 5.57
N GLY A 859 -28.64 -62.27 4.40
CA GLY A 859 -27.37 -62.92 4.07
C GLY A 859 -26.15 -62.16 4.60
N THR A 860 -26.13 -60.83 4.48
CA THR A 860 -24.99 -60.00 4.90
C THR A 860 -25.18 -59.33 6.27
N GLY A 861 -26.42 -59.20 6.74
CA GLY A 861 -26.78 -58.41 7.91
C GLY A 861 -26.78 -56.90 7.67
N THR A 862 -26.59 -56.45 6.42
CA THR A 862 -26.60 -55.04 6.03
C THR A 862 -28.01 -54.48 6.12
N ALA A 863 -28.18 -53.32 6.76
CA ALA A 863 -29.44 -52.61 6.84
C ALA A 863 -29.38 -51.30 6.03
N LEU A 864 -30.27 -51.18 5.04
CA LEU A 864 -30.57 -49.93 4.36
C LEU A 864 -31.74 -49.24 5.07
N VAL A 865 -31.54 -48.00 5.50
CA VAL A 865 -32.54 -47.15 6.15
C VAL A 865 -33.00 -46.09 5.17
N LEU A 866 -34.28 -46.10 4.81
CA LEU A 866 -34.94 -45.01 4.11
C LEU A 866 -35.54 -44.07 5.15
N ARG A 867 -34.94 -42.88 5.28
CA ARG A 867 -35.23 -41.96 6.38
C ARG A 867 -36.52 -41.17 6.13
N GLN A 868 -37.33 -40.97 7.18
CA GLN A 868 -38.55 -40.13 7.22
C GLN A 868 -39.64 -40.43 6.18
N VAL A 869 -39.54 -41.54 5.45
CA VAL A 869 -40.55 -41.95 4.45
C VAL A 869 -41.92 -42.29 5.06
N LEU A 870 -42.04 -42.42 6.38
CA LEU A 870 -43.32 -42.59 7.10
C LEU A 870 -43.69 -41.41 8.00
N GLY A 871 -42.86 -40.37 8.04
CA GLY A 871 -43.02 -39.22 8.95
C GLY A 871 -43.87 -38.08 8.39
N SER A 872 -43.95 -36.99 9.15
CA SER A 872 -44.74 -35.80 8.75
C SER A 872 -44.24 -35.11 7.47
N GLN A 873 -42.98 -35.32 7.08
CA GLN A 873 -42.37 -34.79 5.85
C GLN A 873 -42.25 -35.83 4.73
N ALA A 874 -42.94 -36.97 4.83
CA ALA A 874 -42.71 -38.10 3.94
C ALA A 874 -42.80 -37.81 2.43
N SER A 875 -43.59 -36.82 2.00
CA SER A 875 -43.64 -36.43 0.58
C SER A 875 -42.29 -35.93 0.04
N ALA A 876 -41.48 -35.29 0.89
CA ALA A 876 -40.15 -34.82 0.53
C ALA A 876 -39.10 -35.94 0.47
N HIS A 877 -39.42 -37.18 0.89
CA HIS A 877 -38.48 -38.31 0.93
C HIS A 877 -38.92 -39.55 0.11
N ARG A 878 -40.16 -39.59 -0.38
CA ARG A 878 -40.75 -40.79 -1.03
C ARG A 878 -40.53 -40.89 -2.54
N HIS A 879 -39.95 -39.86 -3.16
CA HIS A 879 -39.68 -39.78 -4.60
C HIS A 879 -38.45 -40.60 -5.03
N LEU A 880 -38.28 -41.79 -4.45
CA LEU A 880 -37.19 -42.72 -4.72
C LEU A 880 -37.71 -44.01 -5.36
N GLN A 881 -37.00 -44.48 -6.38
CA GLN A 881 -37.22 -45.76 -7.05
C GLN A 881 -36.07 -46.73 -6.74
N ILE A 882 -36.40 -47.95 -6.32
CA ILE A 882 -35.43 -49.01 -6.02
C ILE A 882 -35.37 -49.96 -7.22
N GLU A 883 -34.19 -50.14 -7.77
CA GLU A 883 -33.84 -51.08 -8.84
C GLU A 883 -32.93 -52.18 -8.29
N LEU A 884 -33.16 -53.42 -8.70
CA LEU A 884 -32.34 -54.57 -8.32
C LEU A 884 -31.37 -54.92 -9.46
N GLN A 885 -30.13 -55.27 -9.13
CA GLN A 885 -29.10 -55.55 -10.14
C GLN A 885 -29.46 -56.78 -10.99
N GLY A 886 -29.75 -56.54 -12.27
CA GLY A 886 -30.08 -57.61 -13.23
C GLY A 886 -31.58 -57.88 -13.37
N ASP A 887 -32.43 -57.15 -12.65
CA ASP A 887 -33.88 -57.12 -12.85
C ASP A 887 -34.31 -55.79 -13.50
N SER A 888 -35.32 -55.86 -14.35
CA SER A 888 -35.97 -54.69 -14.97
C SER A 888 -37.14 -54.16 -14.15
N SER A 889 -37.50 -54.84 -13.06
CA SER A 889 -38.52 -54.38 -12.12
C SER A 889 -38.02 -53.20 -11.30
N VAL A 890 -38.90 -52.22 -11.10
CA VAL A 890 -38.63 -51.02 -10.29
C VAL A 890 -39.66 -50.94 -9.17
N ILE A 891 -39.18 -50.76 -7.94
CA ILE A 891 -40.02 -50.66 -6.74
C ILE A 891 -40.02 -49.21 -6.27
N SER A 892 -41.14 -48.52 -6.42
CA SER A 892 -41.31 -47.18 -5.81
C SER A 892 -41.39 -47.30 -4.29
N VAL A 893 -40.66 -46.44 -3.57
CA VAL A 893 -40.76 -46.33 -2.09
C VAL A 893 -42.19 -46.07 -1.64
N ASP A 894 -42.97 -45.34 -2.44
CA ASP A 894 -44.37 -45.05 -2.17
C ASP A 894 -45.26 -46.32 -2.22
N HIS A 895 -44.91 -47.28 -3.09
CA HIS A 895 -45.52 -48.61 -3.14
C HIS A 895 -45.04 -49.49 -1.97
N LEU A 896 -43.76 -49.39 -1.61
CA LEU A 896 -43.17 -50.09 -0.46
C LEU A 896 -43.87 -49.69 0.84
N VAL A 897 -44.10 -48.38 1.04
CA VAL A 897 -44.80 -47.81 2.19
C VAL A 897 -46.26 -48.29 2.28
N LYS A 898 -46.97 -48.38 1.15
CA LYS A 898 -48.34 -48.92 1.10
C LYS A 898 -48.42 -50.39 1.55
N GLY A 899 -47.33 -51.15 1.42
CA GLY A 899 -47.22 -52.53 1.91
C GLY A 899 -47.49 -52.67 3.41
N PHE A 900 -47.11 -51.69 4.22
CA PHE A 900 -47.37 -51.69 5.66
C PHE A 900 -48.86 -51.53 6.00
N ALA A 901 -49.65 -50.85 5.16
CA ALA A 901 -51.09 -50.74 5.34
C ALA A 901 -51.83 -52.05 4.99
N GLN A 902 -51.32 -52.81 4.01
CA GLN A 902 -51.89 -54.09 3.58
C GLN A 902 -51.49 -55.27 4.49
N ALA A 903 -50.35 -55.18 5.17
CA ALA A 903 -49.88 -56.17 6.15
C ALA A 903 -50.59 -56.09 7.52
N GLY A 904 -51.52 -55.13 7.70
CA GLY A 904 -52.42 -55.07 8.87
C GLY A 904 -51.80 -54.76 10.23
N SER A 905 -50.51 -54.38 10.32
CA SER A 905 -49.85 -54.11 11.60
C SER A 905 -49.23 -52.73 11.66
N THR A 906 -49.67 -51.92 12.62
CA THR A 906 -49.19 -50.54 12.83
C THR A 906 -47.83 -50.46 13.54
N ARG A 907 -47.22 -51.59 13.94
CA ARG A 907 -45.92 -51.58 14.65
C ARG A 907 -44.89 -52.66 14.25
N ASP A 908 -45.28 -53.84 13.77
CA ASP A 908 -44.34 -54.98 13.57
C ASP A 908 -44.46 -55.70 12.20
N ALA A 909 -44.85 -54.98 11.14
CA ALA A 909 -44.93 -55.59 9.81
C ALA A 909 -43.54 -55.86 9.22
N LEU A 910 -43.30 -57.14 8.90
CA LEU A 910 -42.09 -57.68 8.26
C LEU A 910 -42.51 -58.45 7.00
N PHE A 911 -41.93 -58.13 5.85
CA PHE A 911 -42.21 -58.85 4.59
C PHE A 911 -40.98 -58.88 3.68
N GLU A 912 -40.90 -59.86 2.77
CA GLU A 912 -39.85 -59.95 1.76
C GLU A 912 -40.05 -58.87 0.67
N LEU A 913 -38.96 -58.23 0.23
CA LEU A 913 -39.00 -57.21 -0.83
C LEU A 913 -39.56 -57.78 -2.16
N SER A 914 -39.23 -59.04 -2.46
CA SER A 914 -39.71 -59.79 -3.63
C SER A 914 -41.23 -59.87 -3.74
N SER A 915 -41.95 -59.81 -2.61
CA SER A 915 -43.42 -59.81 -2.58
C SER A 915 -44.06 -58.57 -3.22
N ARG A 916 -43.25 -57.55 -3.58
CA ARG A 916 -43.69 -56.24 -4.08
C ARG A 916 -43.04 -55.82 -5.41
N GLU A 917 -42.24 -56.68 -6.04
CA GLU A 917 -41.69 -56.47 -7.40
C GLU A 917 -42.84 -56.39 -8.44
N ARG A 918 -42.88 -55.36 -9.29
CA ARG A 918 -43.83 -55.25 -10.42
C ARG A 918 -43.12 -55.46 -11.75
N GLN A 919 -43.74 -56.22 -12.66
CA GLN A 919 -43.29 -56.36 -14.04
C GLN A 919 -43.57 -55.10 -14.90
N SER A 920 -42.50 -54.52 -15.46
CA SER A 920 -42.38 -53.63 -16.65
C SER A 920 -43.00 -52.21 -16.67
N VAL A 921 -42.32 -51.30 -17.39
CA VAL A 921 -42.48 -49.82 -17.56
C VAL A 921 -42.22 -49.47 -19.06
N PRO A 922 -42.58 -48.29 -19.69
CA PRO A 922 -43.57 -47.21 -19.45
C PRO A 922 -44.42 -46.80 -20.70
N THR A 923 -45.28 -45.77 -20.60
CA THR A 923 -45.24 -44.63 -21.56
C THR A 923 -45.69 -43.30 -20.93
N ALA A 924 -45.12 -42.22 -21.47
CA ALA A 924 -45.13 -40.85 -20.99
C ALA A 924 -46.48 -40.11 -21.13
N ASN A 925 -46.75 -39.24 -20.16
CA ASN A 925 -47.24 -37.84 -20.28
C ASN A 925 -48.07 -37.52 -19.02
N ASP A 926 -47.75 -36.43 -18.33
CA ASP A 926 -48.66 -35.28 -18.13
C ASP A 926 -48.36 -34.41 -16.88
N ILE A 927 -48.25 -33.10 -17.17
CA ILE A 927 -48.81 -31.93 -16.45
C ILE A 927 -48.09 -31.38 -15.20
N ALA A 928 -47.32 -30.31 -15.47
CA ALA A 928 -47.45 -28.91 -15.01
C ALA A 928 -47.94 -28.51 -13.60
N SER A 929 -47.20 -27.52 -13.06
CA SER A 929 -47.62 -26.22 -12.47
C SER A 929 -47.47 -25.97 -10.95
N VAL A 930 -46.50 -25.08 -10.66
CA VAL A 930 -46.50 -23.89 -9.75
C VAL A 930 -46.79 -24.06 -8.25
N THR A 931 -45.84 -23.68 -7.38
CA THR A 931 -45.95 -22.53 -6.43
C THR A 931 -44.64 -22.24 -5.69
N GLU A 932 -44.33 -20.95 -5.53
CA GLU A 932 -43.31 -20.39 -4.63
C GLU A 932 -43.66 -20.68 -3.15
N ALA A 933 -42.68 -21.12 -2.35
CA ALA A 933 -42.64 -20.86 -0.91
C ALA A 933 -41.24 -21.10 -0.33
N GLU A 934 -40.73 -20.04 0.31
CA GLU A 934 -39.77 -19.94 1.42
C GLU A 934 -38.80 -21.10 1.71
N GLY A 935 -37.50 -20.79 1.60
CA GLY A 935 -36.40 -21.72 1.87
C GLY A 935 -36.27 -22.10 3.36
N PRO A 936 -35.96 -23.37 3.67
CA PRO A 936 -35.76 -23.80 5.05
C PRO A 936 -34.32 -23.58 5.53
N SER A 937 -34.22 -23.03 6.74
CA SER A 937 -33.00 -22.77 7.49
C SER A 937 -32.20 -24.04 7.84
N LEU A 938 -30.88 -23.91 7.84
CA LEU A 938 -29.84 -24.85 8.31
C LEU A 938 -29.98 -25.39 9.76
N ALA A 939 -31.02 -25.00 10.50
CA ALA A 939 -31.20 -25.33 11.91
C ALA A 939 -31.91 -26.67 12.20
N LYS A 940 -32.27 -27.48 11.18
CA LYS A 940 -33.04 -28.74 11.36
C LYS A 940 -32.24 -30.05 11.19
N LEU A 941 -30.94 -30.01 10.90
CA LEU A 941 -30.14 -31.23 10.65
C LEU A 941 -29.50 -31.86 11.90
N SER A 942 -29.63 -31.25 13.09
CA SER A 942 -29.05 -31.76 14.34
C SER A 942 -29.89 -32.83 15.07
N GLY A 943 -31.03 -33.24 14.51
CA GLY A 943 -31.93 -34.24 15.13
C GLY A 943 -31.61 -35.72 14.82
N ALA A 944 -30.63 -36.02 13.96
CA ALA A 944 -30.37 -37.38 13.46
C ALA A 944 -29.25 -38.16 14.19
N MET A 945 -28.47 -37.50 15.06
CA MET A 945 -27.27 -38.08 15.66
C MET A 945 -27.37 -38.39 17.16
N ALA A 946 -28.52 -38.15 17.78
CA ALA A 946 -28.69 -38.34 19.23
C ALA A 946 -29.23 -39.74 19.58
N ALA A 947 -28.42 -40.78 19.36
CA ALA A 947 -28.65 -42.11 19.94
C ALA A 947 -27.36 -42.95 20.00
N PHE A 948 -26.21 -42.36 20.37
CA PHE A 948 -25.01 -43.12 20.76
C PHE A 948 -24.30 -42.38 21.90
N ALA A 949 -24.07 -43.09 23.02
CA ALA A 949 -23.37 -42.54 24.17
C ALA A 949 -21.86 -42.56 23.95
N ASP A 950 -21.29 -41.35 23.91
CA ASP A 950 -19.97 -40.86 24.31
C ASP A 950 -18.70 -41.73 24.12
N THR A 951 -17.76 -41.26 23.29
CA THR A 951 -16.44 -40.73 23.74
C THR A 951 -15.53 -40.46 22.53
N GLY A 952 -15.03 -39.23 22.43
CA GLY A 952 -13.77 -38.89 21.76
C GLY A 952 -13.76 -38.89 20.23
N GLY A 953 -13.91 -37.71 19.65
CA GLY A 953 -13.66 -37.50 18.23
C GLY A 953 -13.94 -36.06 17.82
N ALA A 954 -13.21 -35.11 18.42
CA ALA A 954 -13.23 -33.72 17.98
C ALA A 954 -12.82 -33.67 16.50
N ARG A 955 -13.78 -33.41 15.63
CA ARG A 955 -13.56 -32.99 14.26
C ARG A 955 -13.85 -31.51 14.20
N GLU A 956 -12.82 -30.75 13.87
CA GLU A 956 -13.01 -29.41 13.35
C GLU A 956 -12.38 -29.32 11.97
N GLN A 957 -13.17 -28.71 11.09
CA GLN A 957 -12.82 -28.35 9.74
C GLN A 957 -11.56 -27.49 9.78
N VAL A 958 -10.58 -27.82 8.95
CA VAL A 958 -9.45 -26.93 8.64
C VAL A 958 -9.81 -26.18 7.36
N PRO A 959 -10.38 -24.97 7.44
CA PRO A 959 -10.27 -24.02 6.34
C PRO A 959 -8.84 -23.50 6.32
N GLN A 960 -8.13 -23.65 5.21
CA GLN A 960 -7.09 -22.65 4.93
C GLN A 960 -7.80 -21.39 4.41
N ASN A 961 -7.57 -20.29 5.14
CA ASN A 961 -7.78 -18.92 4.71
C ASN A 961 -9.24 -18.52 4.43
N ARG A 962 -10.05 -18.43 5.50
CA ARG A 962 -10.58 -17.10 5.82
C ARG A 962 -9.59 -16.48 6.78
N GLN A 963 -8.81 -15.51 6.33
CA GLN A 963 -8.22 -14.54 7.25
C GLN A 963 -9.40 -13.90 7.99
N ALA A 964 -9.76 -14.42 9.16
CA ALA A 964 -10.33 -13.56 10.18
C ALA A 964 -9.29 -12.47 10.34
N ALA A 965 -9.69 -11.22 10.04
CA ALA A 965 -8.81 -10.07 9.94
C ALA A 965 -7.66 -10.22 10.93
N GLN A 966 -6.44 -10.48 10.42
CA GLN A 966 -5.27 -9.97 11.13
C GLN A 966 -5.67 -8.54 11.45
N ALA A 967 -5.61 -8.11 12.71
CA ALA A 967 -5.58 -6.69 12.95
C ALA A 967 -4.41 -6.19 12.10
N VAL A 968 -4.73 -5.63 10.92
CA VAL A 968 -3.77 -5.23 9.87
C VAL A 968 -2.78 -4.22 10.44
N LEU A 969 -3.18 -3.62 11.55
CA LEU A 969 -2.47 -2.69 12.36
C LEU A 969 -1.91 -3.45 13.58
N VAL A 970 -0.86 -4.25 13.35
CA VAL A 970 0.08 -4.55 14.44
C VAL A 970 0.94 -3.29 14.58
N PRO A 971 1.15 -2.74 15.79
CA PRO A 971 2.11 -1.66 15.96
C PRO A 971 3.51 -2.19 15.60
N SER A 972 3.97 -1.87 14.40
CA SER A 972 5.39 -1.94 14.06
C SER A 972 6.07 -0.76 14.77
N LEU A 973 6.75 -1.04 15.88
CA LEU A 973 7.72 -0.13 16.45
C LEU A 973 9.00 -0.24 15.61
N THR A 974 9.09 0.61 14.58
CA THR A 974 10.35 1.06 14.00
C THR A 974 10.27 2.55 13.79
#